data_AF-A0A957DMG3-F1
#
_entry.id   AF-A0A957DMG3-F1
#
_cell.length_a   1.000
_cell.length_b   1.000
_cell.length_c   1.000
_cell.angle_alpha   90.00
_cell.angle_beta   90.00
_cell.angle_gamma   90.00
#
_symmetry.space_group_name_H-M   'P 1'
#
loop_
_entity.id
_entity.type
_entity.pdbx_description
1 polymer ?
#
loop_
_entity_poly.entity_id
_entity_poly.type
_entity_poly.pdbx_seq_one_letter_code
_entity_poly.pdbx_strand_id
1 'polypeptide(L)'
;MMTWQHLFQLFGYPLVALGIGLESMGIPAPGETILLIAAAASAAGTGQIIWVILAAAAGAIIGDNIAFSLGQRYGRSLLTRIPFINEEKLAHSEAFFHKHGPKTVIIARFIPVVRSVVAYIAGINKMRHRTFTSYNLVGGLLWAVVIGSLGFIFGKNLHLVELWLRRIGGIWMAILLVGGLLLWVNHRWYQDERRFRLGRTGTAWAWWQASWQRLTQQGQRGLLVYGVLLILSGWATGVLLDDWVEREPELYQRDRLVTTWLQLGAEEVSPWTEALAWLGDVRLLAVVTGVTTVFLWRRGRRRNSILTVMTFAGALALGVGLQVWLKRPLPPYPEPLWQLTPYAFPHMASLLTVAVYGWLAHLWQQERSWASRVNGATVAIFLSASVGITGLYLGQANLSDVLAGWSLGFLWLGIPLSASDRRVKQVGEKVKAKAELMKPRQRLNLLLALTLPVLVLTFLEPPIAQDPSYHNFADQRLIWGVPNFFNVTSNAPFLIFGVMGLLFLWRLRRTGGWPAFVDLVERRPYLIFFLGVAVTSFGSAYYHLDPNNTHLVWDRLPMTFGFMSLFAAVIMERIDQHAGLHMLWPLLIVGIGSVAYWYWSELHLHGDLRFYVDVQFYPLMAIPLIVALFPSRYTKGEQIYTIILMYALAKAFELLDKPVYQLLGGVVSGHTIKHLVAALATYWAMRMLLLRRPLALKKSPVSVT
;
A
#
# COMPACT_ATOMS: atom_id res chain seq x y z
N MET A 1 -23.71 -35.93 -49.63
CA MET A 1 -22.89 -35.02 -48.80
C MET A 1 -22.60 -35.73 -47.48
N MET A 2 -21.32 -35.88 -47.09
CA MET A 2 -21.01 -36.42 -45.75
C MET A 2 -21.49 -35.43 -44.69
N THR A 3 -22.28 -35.90 -43.72
CA THR A 3 -22.69 -35.08 -42.58
C THR A 3 -21.49 -34.81 -41.67
N TRP A 4 -21.50 -33.69 -40.94
CA TRP A 4 -20.43 -33.33 -39.99
C TRP A 4 -20.15 -34.42 -38.94
N GLN A 5 -21.18 -35.17 -38.53
CA GLN A 5 -21.05 -36.35 -37.68
C GLN A 5 -20.22 -37.47 -38.32
N HIS A 6 -20.42 -37.73 -39.62
CA HIS A 6 -19.69 -38.77 -40.34
C HIS A 6 -18.21 -38.40 -40.52
N LEU A 7 -17.92 -37.13 -40.81
CA LEU A 7 -16.54 -36.61 -40.88
C LEU A 7 -15.85 -36.67 -39.51
N PHE A 8 -16.56 -36.33 -38.43
CA PHE A 8 -16.01 -36.43 -37.08
C PHE A 8 -15.76 -37.88 -36.65
N GLN A 9 -16.61 -38.82 -37.02
CA GLN A 9 -16.38 -40.24 -36.72
C GLN A 9 -15.17 -40.80 -37.48
N LEU A 10 -14.96 -40.38 -38.73
CA LEU A 10 -13.82 -40.83 -39.55
C LEU A 10 -12.49 -40.19 -39.13
N PHE A 11 -12.49 -38.90 -38.77
CA PHE A 11 -11.25 -38.15 -38.54
C PHE A 11 -11.08 -37.64 -37.11
N GLY A 12 -12.15 -37.40 -36.36
CA GLY A 12 -12.11 -36.81 -35.03
C GLY A 12 -11.43 -37.70 -33.99
N TYR A 13 -11.86 -38.95 -33.84
CA TYR A 13 -11.23 -39.86 -32.87
C TYR A 13 -9.76 -40.20 -33.21
N PRO A 14 -9.42 -40.54 -34.47
CA PRO A 14 -8.03 -40.76 -34.85
C PRO A 14 -7.15 -39.53 -34.66
N LEU A 15 -7.68 -38.33 -34.93
CA LEU A 15 -6.93 -37.07 -34.74
C LEU A 15 -6.66 -36.78 -33.26
N VAL A 16 -7.62 -37.06 -32.37
CA VAL A 16 -7.42 -36.98 -30.91
C VAL A 16 -6.34 -37.95 -30.47
N ALA A 17 -6.41 -39.22 -30.89
CA ALA A 17 -5.42 -40.23 -30.55
C ALA A 17 -4.02 -39.85 -31.07
N LEU A 18 -3.92 -39.39 -32.31
CA LEU A 18 -2.66 -38.99 -32.93
C LEU A 18 -2.08 -37.73 -32.26
N GLY A 19 -2.90 -36.69 -32.08
CA GLY A 19 -2.47 -35.42 -31.49
C GLY A 19 -1.94 -35.61 -30.06
N ILE A 20 -2.70 -36.34 -29.23
CA ILE A 20 -2.28 -36.67 -27.87
C ILE A 20 -1.07 -37.60 -27.89
N GLY A 21 -1.02 -38.59 -28.79
CA GLY A 21 0.11 -39.51 -28.89
C GLY A 21 1.41 -38.83 -29.25
N LEU A 22 1.40 -37.93 -30.25
CA LEU A 22 2.57 -37.13 -30.62
C LEU A 22 3.02 -36.23 -29.46
N GLU A 23 2.08 -35.60 -28.77
CA GLU A 23 2.37 -34.76 -27.61
C GLU A 23 3.01 -35.55 -26.45
N SER A 24 2.45 -36.72 -26.16
CA SER A 24 3.00 -37.68 -25.18
C SER A 24 4.37 -38.21 -25.58
N MET A 25 4.67 -38.29 -26.88
CA MET A 25 6.02 -38.59 -27.40
C MET A 25 7.01 -37.43 -27.23
N GLY A 26 6.58 -36.28 -26.69
CA GLY A 26 7.41 -35.08 -26.56
C GLY A 26 7.52 -34.26 -27.84
N ILE A 27 6.73 -34.57 -28.86
CA ILE A 27 6.63 -33.78 -30.10
C ILE A 27 5.63 -32.65 -29.84
N PRO A 28 5.96 -31.38 -30.11
CA PRO A 28 5.02 -30.28 -29.92
C PRO A 28 3.79 -30.46 -30.81
N ALA A 29 2.68 -30.88 -30.21
CA ALA A 29 1.39 -31.04 -30.86
C ALA A 29 0.31 -30.44 -29.97
N PRO A 30 -0.75 -29.83 -30.54
CA PRO A 30 -1.84 -29.26 -29.76
C PRO A 30 -2.84 -30.33 -29.32
N GLY A 31 -2.35 -31.44 -28.74
CA GLY A 31 -3.16 -32.63 -28.45
C GLY A 31 -4.29 -32.34 -27.47
N GLU A 32 -4.01 -31.62 -26.38
CA GLU A 32 -5.03 -31.22 -25.40
C GLU A 32 -6.10 -30.29 -25.98
N THR A 33 -5.71 -29.37 -26.86
CA THR A 33 -6.66 -28.50 -27.58
C THR A 33 -7.57 -29.33 -28.48
N ILE A 34 -7.00 -30.29 -29.23
CA ILE A 34 -7.77 -31.21 -30.09
C ILE A 34 -8.75 -32.04 -29.23
N LEU A 35 -8.32 -32.55 -28.07
CA LEU A 35 -9.18 -33.27 -27.13
C LEU A 35 -10.34 -32.40 -26.62
N LEU A 36 -10.05 -31.17 -26.17
CA LEU A 36 -11.08 -30.26 -25.66
C LEU A 36 -12.10 -29.88 -26.75
N ILE A 37 -11.64 -29.60 -27.96
CA ILE A 37 -12.51 -29.32 -29.11
C ILE A 37 -13.37 -30.55 -29.45
N ALA A 38 -12.77 -31.75 -29.49
CA ALA A 38 -13.50 -32.99 -29.77
C ALA A 38 -14.52 -33.33 -28.68
N ALA A 39 -14.20 -33.05 -27.41
CA ALA A 39 -15.10 -33.22 -26.29
C ALA A 39 -16.26 -32.19 -26.34
N ALA A 40 -15.98 -30.94 -26.68
CA ALA A 40 -17.00 -29.91 -26.87
C ALA A 40 -17.90 -30.19 -28.09
N ALA A 41 -17.32 -30.69 -29.19
CA ALA A 41 -18.07 -31.13 -30.37
C ALA A 41 -19.01 -32.30 -30.02
N SER A 42 -18.55 -33.25 -29.19
CA SER A 42 -19.38 -34.34 -28.66
C SER A 42 -20.53 -33.81 -27.79
N ALA A 43 -20.32 -32.73 -27.04
CA ALA A 43 -21.37 -32.06 -26.28
C ALA A 43 -22.46 -31.43 -27.16
N ALA A 44 -22.09 -30.96 -28.36
CA ALA A 44 -23.00 -30.47 -29.38
C ALA A 44 -23.66 -31.59 -30.22
N GLY A 45 -23.48 -32.85 -29.84
CA GLY A 45 -24.10 -34.00 -30.51
C GLY A 45 -23.39 -34.47 -31.79
N THR A 46 -22.18 -33.98 -32.09
CA THR A 46 -21.42 -34.38 -33.30
C THR A 46 -20.52 -35.60 -33.10
N GLY A 47 -20.50 -36.19 -31.90
CA GLY A 47 -19.72 -37.38 -31.56
C GLY A 47 -20.09 -37.92 -30.18
N GLN A 48 -19.52 -39.06 -29.79
CA GLN A 48 -19.72 -39.63 -28.46
C GLN A 48 -18.48 -39.40 -27.59
N ILE A 49 -18.69 -38.79 -26.42
CA ILE A 49 -17.62 -38.43 -25.49
C ILE A 49 -16.79 -39.63 -25.03
N ILE A 50 -17.42 -40.80 -24.89
CA ILE A 50 -16.74 -42.04 -24.48
C ILE A 50 -15.63 -42.40 -25.48
N TRP A 51 -15.91 -42.34 -26.79
CA TRP A 51 -14.92 -42.65 -27.83
C TRP A 51 -13.82 -41.58 -27.91
N VAL A 52 -14.12 -40.31 -27.62
CA VAL A 52 -13.11 -39.25 -27.51
C VAL A 52 -12.15 -39.52 -26.34
N ILE A 53 -12.69 -39.87 -25.17
CA ILE A 53 -11.89 -40.19 -23.98
C ILE A 53 -11.03 -41.43 -24.22
N LEU A 54 -11.59 -42.48 -24.82
CA LEU A 54 -10.86 -43.70 -25.15
C LEU A 54 -9.75 -43.43 -26.18
N ALA A 55 -10.01 -42.62 -27.21
CA ALA A 55 -9.00 -42.23 -28.19
C ALA A 55 -7.86 -41.43 -27.55
N ALA A 56 -8.17 -40.46 -26.67
CA ALA A 56 -7.17 -39.69 -25.94
C ALA A 56 -6.34 -40.57 -25.00
N ALA A 57 -6.98 -41.47 -24.25
CA ALA A 57 -6.29 -42.41 -23.39
C ALA A 57 -5.35 -43.32 -24.19
N ALA A 58 -5.84 -43.89 -25.30
CA ALA A 58 -5.04 -44.74 -26.18
C ALA A 58 -3.82 -43.99 -26.74
N GLY A 59 -4.02 -42.79 -27.28
CA GLY A 59 -2.95 -41.93 -27.76
C GLY A 59 -1.90 -41.66 -26.69
N ALA A 60 -2.35 -41.26 -25.49
CA ALA A 60 -1.46 -40.89 -24.41
C ALA A 60 -0.67 -42.10 -23.87
N ILE A 61 -1.30 -43.28 -23.79
CA ILE A 61 -0.66 -44.51 -23.35
C ILE A 61 0.40 -44.96 -24.37
N ILE A 62 0.04 -44.97 -25.66
CA ILE A 62 0.95 -45.39 -26.73
C ILE A 62 2.14 -44.43 -26.81
N GLY A 63 1.87 -43.12 -26.83
CA GLY A 63 2.91 -42.09 -26.92
C GLY A 63 3.90 -42.14 -25.75
N ASP A 64 3.40 -42.29 -24.52
CA ASP A 64 4.24 -42.39 -23.34
C ASP A 64 5.08 -43.68 -23.32
N ASN A 65 4.57 -44.81 -23.82
CA ASN A 65 5.37 -46.05 -23.93
C ASN A 65 6.48 -45.91 -24.99
N ILE A 66 6.22 -45.17 -26.09
CA ILE A 66 7.26 -44.85 -27.08
C ILE A 66 8.31 -43.94 -26.46
N ALA A 67 7.92 -42.84 -25.81
CA ALA A 67 8.81 -41.93 -25.10
C ALA A 67 9.68 -42.65 -24.06
N PHE A 68 9.07 -43.55 -23.29
CA PHE A 68 9.76 -44.38 -22.31
C PHE A 68 10.79 -45.32 -22.94
N SER A 69 10.44 -45.95 -24.06
CA SER A 69 11.35 -46.84 -24.80
C SER A 69 12.52 -46.06 -25.42
N LEU A 70 12.26 -44.85 -25.93
CA LEU A 70 13.28 -43.94 -26.42
C LEU A 70 14.22 -43.48 -25.29
N GLY A 71 13.66 -43.16 -24.11
CA GLY A 71 14.44 -42.83 -22.91
C GLY A 71 15.35 -43.97 -22.45
N GLN A 72 14.86 -45.22 -22.51
CA GLN A 72 15.69 -46.39 -22.21
C GLN A 72 16.79 -46.65 -23.24
N ARG A 73 16.48 -46.51 -24.54
CA ARG A 73 17.40 -46.88 -25.63
C ARG A 73 18.47 -45.83 -25.91
N TYR A 74 18.12 -44.54 -25.84
CA TYR A 74 19.01 -43.43 -26.22
C TYR A 74 19.52 -42.61 -25.03
N GLY A 75 19.01 -42.88 -23.82
CA GLY A 75 19.46 -42.27 -22.58
C GLY A 75 19.39 -40.74 -22.57
N ARG A 76 20.29 -40.11 -21.82
CA ARG A 76 20.33 -38.64 -21.64
C ARG A 76 20.64 -37.87 -22.93
N SER A 77 21.23 -38.52 -23.95
CA SER A 77 21.70 -37.86 -25.19
C SER A 77 20.59 -37.26 -26.06
N LEU A 78 19.35 -37.74 -25.90
CA LEU A 78 18.20 -37.26 -26.67
C LEU A 78 17.62 -35.96 -26.08
N LEU A 79 17.55 -35.88 -24.75
CA LEU A 79 16.95 -34.73 -24.03
C LEU A 79 17.88 -33.51 -24.01
N THR A 80 19.21 -33.71 -24.00
CA THR A 80 20.18 -32.60 -24.06
C THR A 80 20.25 -31.91 -25.42
N ARG A 81 19.64 -32.49 -26.47
CA ARG A 81 19.46 -31.83 -27.78
C ARG A 81 18.26 -30.89 -27.84
N ILE A 82 17.37 -30.95 -26.83
CA ILE A 82 16.20 -30.08 -26.75
C ILE A 82 16.63 -28.75 -26.09
N PRO A 83 16.46 -27.59 -26.75
CA PRO A 83 17.05 -26.31 -26.32
C PRO A 83 16.58 -25.76 -24.96
N PHE A 84 15.62 -26.42 -24.29
CA PHE A 84 15.02 -25.98 -23.04
C PHE A 84 15.33 -26.89 -21.82
N ILE A 85 16.01 -28.02 -22.04
CA ILE A 85 16.30 -29.02 -21.01
C ILE A 85 17.80 -28.99 -20.68
N ASN A 86 18.14 -28.46 -19.50
CA ASN A 86 19.51 -28.39 -19.00
C ASN A 86 19.82 -29.59 -18.08
N GLU A 87 21.10 -29.95 -18.01
CA GLU A 87 21.59 -31.08 -17.21
C GLU A 87 21.25 -30.97 -15.71
N GLU A 88 21.23 -29.74 -15.17
CA GLU A 88 20.81 -29.45 -13.80
C GLU A 88 19.31 -29.75 -13.55
N LYS A 89 18.44 -29.47 -14.54
CA LYS A 89 16.99 -29.75 -14.44
C LYS A 89 16.70 -31.25 -14.56
N LEU A 90 17.47 -31.94 -15.40
CA LEU A 90 17.46 -33.40 -15.53
C LEU A 90 17.82 -34.06 -14.19
N ALA A 91 18.94 -33.65 -13.57
CA ALA A 91 19.37 -34.20 -12.29
C ALA A 91 18.34 -33.97 -11.16
N HIS A 92 17.71 -32.79 -11.10
CA HIS A 92 16.66 -32.51 -10.11
C HIS A 92 15.41 -33.38 -10.33
N SER A 93 15.04 -33.62 -11.59
CA SER A 93 13.90 -34.45 -11.94
C SER A 93 14.15 -35.93 -11.65
N GLU A 94 15.38 -36.41 -11.86
CA GLU A 94 15.80 -37.76 -11.47
C GLU A 94 15.76 -37.95 -9.95
N ALA A 95 16.28 -36.99 -9.17
CA ALA A 95 16.21 -37.03 -7.71
C ALA A 95 14.76 -37.05 -7.18
N PHE A 96 13.87 -36.28 -7.82
CA PHE A 96 12.45 -36.28 -7.50
C PHE A 96 11.79 -37.63 -7.82
N PHE A 97 12.14 -38.23 -8.96
CA PHE A 97 11.63 -39.53 -9.39
C PHE A 97 12.11 -40.67 -8.48
N HIS A 98 13.35 -40.62 -8.01
CA HIS A 98 13.89 -41.54 -7.00
C HIS A 98 13.14 -41.45 -5.67
N LYS A 99 12.73 -40.25 -5.26
CA LYS A 99 12.04 -40.02 -3.98
C LYS A 99 10.57 -40.43 -3.98
N HIS A 100 9.84 -40.19 -5.07
CA HIS A 100 8.39 -40.40 -5.14
C HIS A 100 7.99 -41.63 -5.96
N GLY A 101 8.93 -42.22 -6.70
CA GLY A 101 8.79 -43.50 -7.37
C GLY A 101 7.71 -43.53 -8.46
N PRO A 102 7.12 -44.71 -8.73
CA PRO A 102 6.15 -44.93 -9.81
C PRO A 102 4.92 -44.02 -9.79
N LYS A 103 4.50 -43.55 -8.60
CA LYS A 103 3.34 -42.66 -8.42
C LYS A 103 3.53 -41.31 -9.13
N THR A 104 4.77 -40.90 -9.35
CA THR A 104 5.13 -39.68 -10.09
C THR A 104 4.57 -39.69 -11.51
N VAL A 105 4.48 -40.86 -12.16
CA VAL A 105 3.96 -41.00 -13.53
C VAL A 105 2.50 -40.55 -13.62
N ILE A 106 1.70 -40.80 -12.59
CA ILE A 106 0.29 -40.39 -12.53
C ILE A 106 0.18 -38.89 -12.23
N ILE A 107 0.89 -38.41 -11.21
CA ILE A 107 0.80 -37.02 -10.74
C ILE A 107 1.32 -36.04 -11.80
N ALA A 108 2.47 -36.35 -12.42
CA ALA A 108 3.09 -35.52 -13.44
C ALA A 108 2.18 -35.27 -14.65
N ARG A 109 1.21 -36.15 -14.88
CA ARG A 109 0.29 -36.06 -16.01
C ARG A 109 -0.67 -34.88 -15.95
N PHE A 110 -0.96 -34.40 -14.74
CA PHE A 110 -1.81 -33.23 -14.48
C PHE A 110 -1.01 -31.92 -14.46
N ILE A 111 0.30 -31.96 -14.68
CA ILE A 111 1.17 -30.77 -14.68
C ILE A 111 1.63 -30.51 -16.12
N PRO A 112 1.21 -29.38 -16.74
CA PRO A 112 1.66 -28.99 -18.07
C PRO A 112 3.20 -28.95 -18.17
N VAL A 113 3.76 -29.28 -19.34
CA VAL A 113 5.21 -29.42 -19.61
C VAL A 113 5.89 -30.60 -18.91
N VAL A 114 5.54 -30.91 -17.66
CA VAL A 114 6.11 -32.05 -16.95
C VAL A 114 5.61 -33.37 -17.54
N ARG A 115 4.35 -33.42 -17.96
CA ARG A 115 3.74 -34.63 -18.55
C ARG A 115 4.45 -35.16 -19.80
N SER A 116 5.00 -34.30 -20.66
CA SER A 116 5.64 -34.72 -21.93
C SER A 116 7.07 -35.22 -21.74
N VAL A 117 7.66 -35.02 -20.55
CA VAL A 117 9.05 -35.39 -20.25
C VAL A 117 9.12 -36.55 -19.24
N VAL A 118 8.07 -36.77 -18.44
CA VAL A 118 8.08 -37.79 -17.36
C VAL A 118 8.30 -39.21 -17.89
N ALA A 119 7.72 -39.56 -19.04
CA ALA A 119 7.89 -40.88 -19.65
C ALA A 119 9.34 -41.14 -20.08
N TYR A 120 10.00 -40.14 -20.69
CA TYR A 120 11.41 -40.20 -21.03
C TYR A 120 12.29 -40.35 -19.78
N ILE A 121 12.02 -39.56 -18.73
CA ILE A 121 12.78 -39.63 -17.47
C ILE A 121 12.62 -41.00 -16.80
N ALA A 122 11.41 -41.56 -16.80
CA ALA A 122 11.18 -42.91 -16.29
C ALA A 122 12.00 -43.97 -17.07
N GLY A 123 12.15 -43.77 -18.38
CA GLY A 123 12.96 -44.63 -19.24
C GLY A 123 14.46 -44.51 -18.95
N ILE A 124 14.98 -43.29 -18.82
CA ILE A 124 16.38 -43.02 -18.48
C ILE A 124 16.77 -43.67 -17.14
N ASN A 125 15.86 -43.62 -16.17
CA ASN A 125 16.05 -44.24 -14.85
C ASN A 125 15.85 -45.76 -14.82
N LYS A 126 15.71 -46.42 -15.99
CA LYS A 126 15.55 -47.87 -16.14
C LYS A 126 14.42 -48.45 -15.27
N MET A 127 13.32 -47.73 -15.15
CA MET A 127 12.13 -48.26 -14.47
C MET A 127 11.66 -49.55 -15.16
N ARG A 128 11.17 -50.53 -14.40
CA ARG A 128 10.68 -51.79 -15.00
C ARG A 128 9.48 -51.49 -15.91
N HIS A 129 9.54 -51.95 -17.16
CA HIS A 129 8.53 -51.65 -18.19
C HIS A 129 7.10 -51.95 -17.73
N ARG A 130 6.88 -53.08 -17.05
CA ARG A 130 5.55 -53.45 -16.53
C ARG A 130 5.02 -52.43 -15.51
N THR A 131 5.87 -51.93 -14.64
CA THR A 131 5.51 -50.92 -13.64
C THR A 131 5.24 -49.58 -14.32
N PHE A 132 6.03 -49.18 -15.32
CA PHE A 132 5.76 -47.93 -16.02
C PHE A 132 4.41 -48.00 -16.75
N THR A 133 4.19 -49.06 -17.53
CA THR A 133 2.95 -49.22 -18.32
C THR A 133 1.71 -49.29 -17.43
N SER A 134 1.76 -49.92 -16.25
CA SER A 134 0.59 -49.98 -15.35
C SER A 134 0.22 -48.61 -14.77
N TYR A 135 1.22 -47.81 -14.34
CA TYR A 135 0.98 -46.47 -13.82
C TYR A 135 0.61 -45.48 -14.93
N ASN A 136 1.21 -45.64 -16.12
CA ASN A 136 0.87 -44.88 -17.33
C ASN A 136 -0.59 -45.16 -17.77
N LEU A 137 -1.04 -46.41 -17.74
CA LEU A 137 -2.41 -46.79 -18.05
C LEU A 137 -3.42 -46.09 -17.11
N VAL A 138 -3.19 -46.18 -15.81
CA VAL A 138 -4.06 -45.55 -14.79
C VAL A 138 -4.03 -44.02 -14.94
N GLY A 139 -2.84 -43.42 -15.07
CA GLY A 139 -2.70 -41.99 -15.26
C GLY A 139 -3.35 -41.48 -16.54
N GLY A 140 -3.14 -42.18 -17.66
CA GLY A 140 -3.69 -41.86 -18.97
C GLY A 140 -5.21 -41.90 -19.00
N LEU A 141 -5.81 -42.92 -18.40
CA LEU A 141 -7.26 -43.02 -18.29
C LEU A 141 -7.84 -41.94 -17.38
N LEU A 142 -7.28 -41.76 -16.17
CA LEU A 142 -7.76 -40.74 -15.23
C LEU A 142 -7.68 -39.34 -15.85
N TRP A 143 -6.55 -39.01 -16.48
CA TRP A 143 -6.36 -37.72 -17.12
C TRP A 143 -7.32 -37.52 -18.30
N ALA A 144 -7.47 -38.51 -19.18
CA ALA A 144 -8.38 -38.41 -20.33
C ALA A 144 -9.84 -38.26 -19.89
N VAL A 145 -10.25 -38.95 -18.82
CA VAL A 145 -11.58 -38.80 -18.23
C VAL A 145 -11.77 -37.40 -17.67
N VAL A 146 -10.82 -36.88 -16.89
CA VAL A 146 -10.92 -35.55 -16.27
C VAL A 146 -10.97 -34.46 -17.35
N ILE A 147 -9.99 -34.41 -18.25
CA ILE A 147 -9.91 -33.37 -19.28
C ILE A 147 -11.02 -33.49 -20.32
N GLY A 148 -11.32 -34.72 -20.76
CA GLY A 148 -12.42 -34.97 -21.69
C GLY A 148 -13.78 -34.59 -21.09
N SER A 149 -14.04 -34.93 -19.83
CA SER A 149 -15.29 -34.55 -19.15
C SER A 149 -15.39 -33.03 -18.96
N LEU A 150 -14.29 -32.36 -18.59
CA LEU A 150 -14.24 -30.91 -18.52
C LEU A 150 -14.57 -30.28 -19.87
N GLY A 151 -13.92 -30.72 -20.95
CA GLY A 151 -14.21 -30.24 -22.31
C GLY A 151 -15.67 -30.45 -22.73
N PHE A 152 -16.28 -31.56 -22.35
CA PHE A 152 -17.69 -31.85 -22.61
C PHE A 152 -18.64 -30.96 -21.79
N ILE A 153 -18.37 -30.77 -20.50
CA ILE A 153 -19.17 -29.90 -19.61
C ILE A 153 -19.07 -28.45 -20.06
N PHE A 154 -17.87 -27.96 -20.38
CA PHE A 154 -17.66 -26.61 -20.92
C PHE A 154 -18.25 -26.46 -22.32
N GLY A 155 -18.19 -27.50 -23.16
CA GLY A 155 -18.83 -27.52 -24.48
C GLY A 155 -20.35 -27.41 -24.44
N LYS A 156 -21.01 -27.99 -23.43
CA LYS A 156 -22.45 -27.78 -23.21
C LYS A 156 -22.80 -26.34 -22.82
N ASN A 157 -21.82 -25.59 -22.33
CA ASN A 157 -21.93 -24.24 -21.80
C ASN A 157 -21.11 -23.24 -22.64
N LEU A 158 -21.03 -23.43 -23.97
CA LEU A 158 -20.21 -22.61 -24.87
C LEU A 158 -20.50 -21.10 -24.75
N HIS A 159 -21.75 -20.74 -24.46
CA HIS A 159 -22.15 -19.36 -24.18
C HIS A 159 -21.43 -18.77 -22.96
N LEU A 160 -21.23 -19.55 -21.88
CA LEU A 160 -20.45 -19.14 -20.72
C LEU A 160 -18.95 -19.06 -21.04
N VAL A 161 -18.41 -19.96 -21.87
CA VAL A 161 -16.98 -19.94 -22.25
C VAL A 161 -16.64 -18.73 -23.13
N GLU A 162 -17.54 -18.33 -24.03
CA GLU A 162 -17.36 -17.14 -24.89
C GLU A 162 -17.37 -15.84 -24.06
N LEU A 163 -18.23 -15.76 -23.03
CA LEU A 163 -18.24 -14.70 -22.03
C LEU A 163 -16.93 -14.66 -21.21
N TRP A 164 -16.38 -15.81 -20.84
CA TRP A 164 -15.10 -15.91 -20.14
C TRP A 164 -13.92 -15.54 -21.05
N LEU A 165 -13.86 -16.02 -22.30
CA LEU A 165 -12.74 -15.75 -23.21
C LEU A 165 -12.67 -14.26 -23.64
N ARG A 166 -13.82 -13.61 -23.86
CA ARG A 166 -13.85 -12.19 -24.22
C ARG A 166 -13.51 -11.25 -23.06
N ARG A 167 -13.92 -11.55 -21.82
CA ARG A 167 -13.69 -10.68 -20.65
C ARG A 167 -12.41 -10.98 -19.86
N ILE A 168 -11.98 -12.24 -19.81
CA ILE A 168 -10.84 -12.68 -18.98
C ILE A 168 -9.61 -12.91 -19.86
N GLY A 169 -9.80 -13.32 -21.12
CA GLY A 169 -8.70 -13.61 -22.04
C GLY A 169 -7.78 -12.42 -22.31
N GLY A 170 -8.31 -11.22 -22.57
CA GLY A 170 -7.48 -10.03 -22.85
C GLY A 170 -6.64 -9.58 -21.66
N ILE A 171 -7.24 -9.60 -20.47
CA ILE A 171 -6.60 -9.15 -19.22
C ILE A 171 -5.60 -10.20 -18.74
N TRP A 172 -5.94 -11.49 -18.71
CA TRP A 172 -5.00 -12.55 -18.34
C TRP A 172 -3.91 -12.76 -19.38
N MET A 173 -4.18 -12.57 -20.67
CA MET A 173 -3.14 -12.58 -21.71
C MET A 173 -2.21 -11.39 -21.55
N ALA A 174 -2.70 -10.18 -21.26
CA ALA A 174 -1.85 -9.03 -20.95
C ALA A 174 -1.01 -9.28 -19.68
N ILE A 175 -1.60 -9.87 -18.65
CA ILE A 175 -0.92 -10.25 -17.39
C ILE A 175 0.15 -11.33 -17.64
N LEU A 176 -0.14 -12.35 -18.44
CA LEU A 176 0.77 -13.44 -18.77
C LEU A 176 1.86 -13.00 -19.76
N LEU A 177 1.55 -12.10 -20.69
CA LEU A 177 2.52 -11.52 -21.63
C LEU A 177 3.43 -10.52 -20.92
N VAL A 178 2.90 -9.65 -20.08
CA VAL A 178 3.69 -8.68 -19.30
C VAL A 178 4.47 -9.40 -18.20
N GLY A 179 3.82 -10.26 -17.41
CA GLY A 179 4.48 -11.10 -16.41
C GLY A 179 5.50 -12.04 -17.04
N GLY A 180 5.17 -12.67 -18.16
CA GLY A 180 6.06 -13.55 -18.94
C GLY A 180 7.23 -12.78 -19.57
N LEU A 181 7.01 -11.59 -20.11
CA LEU A 181 8.06 -10.69 -20.62
C LEU A 181 8.98 -10.24 -19.49
N LEU A 182 8.43 -9.86 -18.33
CA LEU A 182 9.20 -9.45 -17.16
C LEU A 182 10.02 -10.62 -16.59
N LEU A 183 9.44 -11.83 -16.55
CA LEU A 183 10.14 -13.06 -16.16
C LEU A 183 11.18 -13.51 -17.20
N TRP A 184 10.92 -13.33 -18.49
CA TRP A 184 11.86 -13.63 -19.58
C TRP A 184 13.03 -12.66 -19.61
N VAL A 185 12.76 -11.35 -19.47
CA VAL A 185 13.76 -10.30 -19.29
C VAL A 185 14.59 -10.61 -18.05
N ASN A 186 13.97 -11.00 -16.94
CA ASN A 186 14.66 -11.38 -15.70
C ASN A 186 15.49 -12.68 -15.86
N HIS A 187 15.00 -13.68 -16.58
CA HIS A 187 15.73 -14.92 -16.85
C HIS A 187 16.95 -14.67 -17.75
N ARG A 188 16.79 -13.85 -18.79
CA ARG A 188 17.90 -13.34 -19.62
C ARG A 188 18.89 -12.54 -18.78
N TRP A 189 18.41 -11.67 -17.89
CA TRP A 189 19.22 -10.88 -16.96
C TRP A 189 20.07 -11.74 -16.03
N TYR A 190 19.48 -12.81 -15.47
CA TYR A 190 20.17 -13.75 -14.58
C TYR A 190 21.25 -14.55 -15.32
N GLN A 191 21.00 -14.91 -16.58
CA GLN A 191 22.01 -15.56 -17.41
C GLN A 191 23.15 -14.61 -17.81
N ASP A 192 22.85 -13.36 -18.13
CA ASP A 192 23.86 -12.35 -18.51
C ASP A 192 24.72 -11.92 -17.32
N GLU A 193 24.19 -11.84 -16.10
CA GLU A 193 24.99 -11.54 -14.91
C GLU A 193 25.96 -12.68 -14.55
N ARG A 194 25.59 -13.94 -14.86
CA ARG A 194 26.50 -15.10 -14.80
C ARG A 194 27.59 -15.02 -15.88
N ARG A 195 27.25 -14.61 -17.11
CA ARG A 195 28.19 -14.44 -18.24
C ARG A 195 29.15 -13.27 -18.04
N PHE A 196 28.71 -12.21 -17.37
CA PHE A 196 29.51 -11.04 -17.02
C PHE A 196 30.58 -11.38 -15.96
N ARG A 197 30.22 -12.18 -14.93
CA ARG A 197 31.22 -12.74 -13.99
C ARG A 197 32.21 -13.69 -14.66
N LEU A 198 31.84 -14.27 -15.81
CA LEU A 198 32.66 -15.15 -16.62
C LEU A 198 33.34 -14.44 -17.83
N GLY A 199 33.29 -13.11 -17.87
CA GLY A 199 34.08 -12.29 -18.81
C GLY A 199 33.76 -12.46 -20.30
N ARG A 200 32.54 -12.88 -20.70
CA ARG A 200 32.20 -13.06 -22.12
C ARG A 200 31.11 -12.10 -22.64
N THR A 201 31.59 -11.21 -23.53
CA THR A 201 30.94 -10.37 -24.56
C THR A 201 30.03 -9.22 -24.13
N GLY A 202 30.37 -8.03 -24.63
CA GLY A 202 29.59 -6.80 -24.52
C GLY A 202 28.50 -6.70 -25.59
N THR A 203 27.27 -6.47 -25.14
CA THR A 203 26.13 -6.06 -25.96
C THR A 203 25.66 -4.68 -25.52
N ALA A 204 24.87 -3.98 -26.35
CA ALA A 204 24.24 -2.70 -25.97
C ALA A 204 23.42 -2.80 -24.67
N TRP A 205 22.90 -3.99 -24.37
CA TRP A 205 22.23 -4.32 -23.11
C TRP A 205 23.17 -4.29 -21.90
N ALA A 206 24.41 -4.76 -22.04
CA ALA A 206 25.43 -4.66 -20.99
C ALA A 206 25.85 -3.20 -20.72
N TRP A 207 25.83 -2.35 -21.75
CA TRP A 207 26.09 -0.90 -21.60
C TRP A 207 24.94 -0.20 -20.85
N TRP A 208 23.68 -0.54 -21.16
CA TRP A 208 22.51 -0.07 -20.41
C TRP A 208 22.52 -0.55 -18.95
N GLN A 209 22.85 -1.84 -18.72
CA GLN A 209 22.99 -2.41 -17.38
C GLN A 209 24.11 -1.73 -16.57
N ALA A 210 25.28 -1.51 -17.17
CA ALA A 210 26.38 -0.79 -16.53
C ALA A 210 26.00 0.66 -16.21
N SER A 211 25.23 1.33 -17.08
CA SER A 211 24.73 2.68 -16.86
C SER A 211 23.72 2.73 -15.71
N TRP A 212 22.81 1.76 -15.61
CA TRP A 212 21.81 1.66 -14.55
C TRP A 212 22.41 1.24 -13.20
N GLN A 213 23.39 0.32 -13.20
CA GLN A 213 24.17 -0.02 -12.01
C GLN A 213 25.01 1.16 -11.53
N ARG A 214 25.59 1.97 -12.42
CA ARG A 214 26.30 3.22 -12.04
C ARG A 214 25.34 4.24 -11.44
N LEU A 215 24.12 4.38 -11.98
CA LEU A 215 23.08 5.27 -11.44
C LEU A 215 22.58 4.83 -10.05
N THR A 216 22.47 3.53 -9.81
CA THR A 216 21.96 2.97 -8.54
C THR A 216 23.03 2.72 -7.48
N GLN A 217 24.30 2.50 -7.87
CA GLN A 217 25.41 2.27 -6.93
C GLN A 217 26.20 3.54 -6.57
N GLN A 218 26.29 4.57 -7.44
CA GLN A 218 26.93 5.85 -7.07
C GLN A 218 25.94 6.76 -6.33
N GLY A 219 26.11 6.81 -5.01
CA GLY A 219 25.15 7.30 -4.01
C GLY A 219 24.68 8.76 -4.03
N GLN A 220 25.01 9.56 -5.05
CA GLN A 220 24.40 10.89 -5.26
C GLN A 220 23.46 10.92 -6.47
N ARG A 221 23.74 10.12 -7.52
CA ARG A 221 22.95 10.10 -8.76
C ARG A 221 21.63 9.33 -8.61
N GLY A 222 21.60 8.27 -7.80
CA GLY A 222 20.37 7.54 -7.49
C GLY A 222 19.37 8.37 -6.67
N LEU A 223 19.85 9.19 -5.73
CA LEU A 223 19.02 10.15 -4.99
C LEU A 223 18.53 11.29 -5.88
N LEU A 224 19.33 11.73 -6.85
CA LEU A 224 18.92 12.69 -7.87
C LEU A 224 17.83 12.14 -8.79
N VAL A 225 18.00 10.93 -9.34
CA VAL A 225 16.97 10.28 -10.16
C VAL A 225 15.69 10.07 -9.35
N TYR A 226 15.81 9.63 -8.10
CA TYR A 226 14.68 9.49 -7.20
C TYR A 226 14.00 10.84 -6.90
N GLY A 227 14.77 11.89 -6.62
CA GLY A 227 14.27 13.24 -6.41
C GLY A 227 13.58 13.81 -7.66
N VAL A 228 14.13 13.57 -8.85
CA VAL A 228 13.52 13.95 -10.12
C VAL A 228 12.20 13.19 -10.33
N LEU A 229 12.16 11.89 -10.06
CA LEU A 229 10.91 11.12 -10.13
C LEU A 229 9.86 11.61 -9.14
N LEU A 230 10.25 12.04 -7.93
CA LEU A 230 9.35 12.66 -6.96
C LEU A 230 8.84 14.03 -7.44
N ILE A 231 9.70 14.85 -8.04
CA ILE A 231 9.31 16.15 -8.61
C ILE A 231 8.35 15.94 -9.79
N LEU A 232 8.66 15.02 -10.70
CA LEU A 232 7.80 14.68 -11.84
C LEU A 232 6.46 14.12 -11.39
N SER A 233 6.45 13.30 -10.33
CA SER A 233 5.24 12.77 -9.72
C SER A 233 4.40 13.88 -9.06
N GLY A 234 5.04 14.79 -8.33
CA GLY A 234 4.37 15.98 -7.78
C GLY A 234 3.77 16.87 -8.88
N TRP A 235 4.54 17.17 -9.92
CA TRP A 235 4.09 17.94 -11.08
C TRP A 235 2.95 17.26 -11.82
N ALA A 236 3.06 15.96 -12.10
CA ALA A 236 1.99 15.19 -12.74
C ALA A 236 0.69 15.21 -11.92
N THR A 237 0.80 15.15 -10.58
CA THR A 237 -0.38 15.27 -9.71
C THR A 237 -1.00 16.67 -9.80
N GLY A 238 -0.18 17.72 -9.82
CA GLY A 238 -0.63 19.09 -10.01
C GLY A 238 -1.36 19.29 -11.34
N VAL A 239 -0.78 18.81 -12.44
CA VAL A 239 -1.41 18.87 -13.78
C VAL A 239 -2.72 18.11 -13.83
N LEU A 240 -2.81 16.94 -13.18
CA LEU A 240 -4.05 16.17 -13.13
C LEU A 240 -5.12 16.80 -12.22
N LEU A 241 -4.74 17.78 -11.40
CA LEU A 241 -5.59 18.48 -10.45
C LEU A 241 -6.04 19.86 -10.97
N ASP A 242 -5.23 20.50 -11.81
CA ASP A 242 -5.33 21.89 -12.28
C ASP A 242 -6.75 22.22 -12.79
N ASP A 243 -7.23 21.49 -13.80
CA ASP A 243 -8.55 21.68 -14.42
C ASP A 243 -9.73 21.63 -13.41
N TRP A 244 -9.61 20.81 -12.35
CA TRP A 244 -10.68 20.68 -11.36
C TRP A 244 -10.67 21.83 -10.35
N VAL A 245 -9.49 22.34 -10.01
CA VAL A 245 -9.31 23.49 -9.10
C VAL A 245 -9.71 24.79 -9.78
N GLU A 246 -9.41 24.94 -11.07
CA GLU A 246 -9.78 26.10 -11.88
C GLU A 246 -11.29 26.17 -12.21
N ARG A 247 -12.07 25.14 -11.85
CA ARG A 247 -13.53 25.01 -12.10
C ARG A 247 -13.91 24.92 -13.58
N GLU A 248 -12.95 24.59 -14.46
CA GLU A 248 -13.17 24.33 -15.89
C GLU A 248 -12.77 22.87 -16.22
N PRO A 249 -13.66 21.88 -15.98
CA PRO A 249 -13.25 20.48 -15.86
C PRO A 249 -13.14 19.77 -17.22
N GLU A 250 -12.38 20.32 -18.18
CA GLU A 250 -12.18 19.71 -19.51
C GLU A 250 -11.59 18.30 -19.43
N LEU A 251 -10.49 18.12 -18.69
CA LEU A 251 -9.86 16.81 -18.51
C LEU A 251 -10.83 15.80 -17.89
N TYR A 252 -11.61 16.21 -16.89
CA TYR A 252 -12.63 15.35 -16.27
C TYR A 252 -13.70 14.92 -17.27
N GLN A 253 -14.15 15.81 -18.16
CA GLN A 253 -15.13 15.45 -19.19
C GLN A 253 -14.56 14.42 -20.18
N ARG A 254 -13.30 14.59 -20.62
CA ARG A 254 -12.62 13.63 -21.51
C ARG A 254 -12.40 12.28 -20.83
N ASP A 255 -11.99 12.31 -19.57
CA ASP A 255 -11.83 11.14 -18.71
C ASP A 255 -13.12 10.34 -18.58
N ARG A 256 -14.26 11.01 -18.38
CA ARG A 256 -15.56 10.36 -18.34
C ARG A 256 -15.89 9.63 -19.64
N LEU A 257 -15.49 10.14 -20.81
CA LEU A 257 -15.71 9.44 -22.08
C LEU A 257 -14.95 8.12 -22.12
N VAL A 258 -13.71 8.09 -21.61
CA VAL A 258 -12.90 6.86 -21.53
C VAL A 258 -13.52 5.86 -20.56
N THR A 259 -13.94 6.31 -19.37
CA THR A 259 -14.55 5.46 -18.36
C THR A 259 -15.88 4.88 -18.84
N THR A 260 -16.76 5.72 -19.40
CA THR A 260 -18.05 5.28 -19.97
C THR A 260 -17.84 4.32 -21.14
N TRP A 261 -16.86 4.56 -22.01
CA TRP A 261 -16.51 3.64 -23.10
C TRP A 261 -16.05 2.26 -22.60
N LEU A 262 -15.21 2.22 -21.55
CA LEU A 262 -14.79 0.97 -20.91
C LEU A 262 -15.98 0.21 -20.28
N GLN A 263 -16.93 0.94 -19.70
CA GLN A 263 -18.11 0.38 -19.04
C GLN A 263 -19.18 -0.11 -20.03
N LEU A 264 -19.36 0.56 -21.17
CA LEU A 264 -20.27 0.11 -22.23
C LEU A 264 -19.87 -1.26 -22.81
N GLY A 265 -18.60 -1.64 -22.70
CA GLY A 265 -18.13 -3.00 -23.04
C GLY A 265 -18.32 -4.05 -21.95
N ALA A 266 -18.87 -3.69 -20.79
CA ALA A 266 -18.86 -4.47 -19.55
C ALA A 266 -20.29 -4.77 -19.03
N GLU A 267 -21.06 -5.60 -19.74
CA GLU A 267 -22.44 -5.92 -19.33
C GLU A 267 -22.58 -6.70 -18.00
N GLU A 268 -21.52 -7.34 -17.46
CA GLU A 268 -21.51 -7.89 -16.08
C GLU A 268 -20.09 -7.87 -15.48
N VAL A 269 -19.98 -7.47 -14.21
CA VAL A 269 -18.74 -7.54 -13.45
C VAL A 269 -18.37 -9.01 -13.18
N SER A 270 -17.20 -9.45 -13.66
CA SER A 270 -16.71 -10.80 -13.38
C SER A 270 -16.27 -10.91 -11.91
N PRO A 271 -16.49 -12.05 -11.23
CA PRO A 271 -15.96 -12.32 -9.89
C PRO A 271 -14.43 -12.14 -9.78
N TRP A 272 -13.69 -12.29 -10.88
CA TRP A 272 -12.25 -12.04 -10.92
C TRP A 272 -11.89 -10.56 -10.94
N THR A 273 -12.70 -9.76 -11.63
CA THR A 273 -12.57 -8.30 -11.62
C THR A 273 -12.82 -7.78 -10.21
N GLU A 274 -13.84 -8.31 -9.52
CA GLU A 274 -14.03 -8.05 -8.09
C GLU A 274 -12.82 -8.51 -7.28
N ALA A 275 -12.37 -9.76 -7.43
CA ALA A 275 -11.22 -10.28 -6.68
C ALA A 275 -9.94 -9.46 -6.86
N LEU A 276 -9.70 -8.90 -8.06
CA LEU A 276 -8.59 -7.97 -8.29
C LEU A 276 -8.79 -6.64 -7.59
N ALA A 277 -10.02 -6.12 -7.53
CA ALA A 277 -10.33 -4.92 -6.76
C ALA A 277 -10.11 -5.12 -5.25
N TRP A 278 -10.40 -6.33 -4.73
CA TRP A 278 -10.10 -6.68 -3.33
C TRP A 278 -8.63 -6.52 -2.96
N LEU A 279 -7.69 -6.69 -3.91
CA LEU A 279 -6.26 -6.44 -3.66
C LEU A 279 -5.95 -4.97 -3.38
N GLY A 280 -6.86 -4.06 -3.72
CA GLY A 280 -6.80 -2.64 -3.40
C GLY A 280 -7.64 -2.23 -2.18
N ASP A 281 -8.40 -3.15 -1.59
CA ASP A 281 -9.32 -2.84 -0.48
C ASP A 281 -8.54 -2.37 0.76
N VAL A 282 -9.01 -1.26 1.34
CA VAL A 282 -8.37 -0.60 2.49
C VAL A 282 -8.25 -1.56 3.69
N ARG A 283 -9.24 -2.41 3.92
CA ARG A 283 -9.26 -3.37 5.04
C ARG A 283 -8.23 -4.47 4.82
N LEU A 284 -8.12 -4.99 3.59
CA LEU A 284 -7.09 -5.98 3.26
C LEU A 284 -5.69 -5.39 3.45
N LEU A 285 -5.44 -4.18 2.93
CA LEU A 285 -4.15 -3.50 3.07
C LEU A 285 -3.83 -3.16 4.54
N ALA A 286 -4.84 -2.85 5.36
CA ALA A 286 -4.68 -2.69 6.80
C ALA A 286 -4.24 -4.00 7.48
N VAL A 287 -4.86 -5.13 7.13
CA VAL A 287 -4.48 -6.46 7.64
C VAL A 287 -3.05 -6.83 7.23
N VAL A 288 -2.70 -6.67 5.94
CA VAL A 288 -1.34 -6.93 5.43
C VAL A 288 -0.31 -6.07 6.17
N THR A 289 -0.63 -4.79 6.40
CA THR A 289 0.22 -3.86 7.17
C THR A 289 0.37 -4.33 8.61
N GLY A 290 -0.71 -4.71 9.28
CA GLY A 290 -0.72 -5.20 10.66
C GLY A 290 0.12 -6.47 10.84
N VAL A 291 -0.09 -7.47 9.99
CA VAL A 291 0.68 -8.73 9.99
C VAL A 291 2.17 -8.45 9.77
N THR A 292 2.50 -7.62 8.79
CA THR A 292 3.90 -7.24 8.50
C THR A 292 4.54 -6.52 9.68
N THR A 293 3.80 -5.62 10.33
CA THR A 293 4.24 -4.87 11.50
C THR A 293 4.56 -5.82 12.66
N VAL A 294 3.65 -6.74 13.01
CA VAL A 294 3.87 -7.72 14.07
C VAL A 294 5.06 -8.63 13.76
N PHE A 295 5.19 -9.08 12.51
CA PHE A 295 6.31 -9.90 12.06
C PHE A 295 7.66 -9.18 12.24
N LEU A 296 7.77 -7.93 11.76
CA LEU A 296 8.99 -7.13 11.89
C LEU A 296 9.30 -6.81 13.34
N TRP A 297 8.28 -6.53 14.15
CA TRP A 297 8.43 -6.26 15.59
C TRP A 297 9.01 -7.47 16.33
N ARG A 298 8.46 -8.67 16.09
CA ARG A 298 8.98 -9.93 16.68
C ARG A 298 10.40 -10.25 16.26
N ARG A 299 10.80 -9.85 15.06
CA ARG A 299 12.18 -9.98 14.54
C ARG A 299 13.14 -8.88 15.04
N GLY A 300 12.70 -8.02 15.96
CA GLY A 300 13.52 -6.93 16.51
C GLY A 300 13.70 -5.73 15.56
N ARG A 301 13.07 -5.73 14.39
CA ARG A 301 13.17 -4.63 13.39
C ARG A 301 12.17 -3.52 13.69
N ARG A 302 12.25 -2.93 14.89
CA ARG A 302 11.30 -1.92 15.39
C ARG A 302 11.14 -0.71 14.47
N ARG A 303 12.23 -0.23 13.86
CA ARG A 303 12.19 0.91 12.92
C ARG A 303 11.36 0.59 11.68
N ASN A 304 11.63 -0.53 11.02
CA ASN A 304 10.89 -0.93 9.83
C ASN A 304 9.42 -1.18 10.16
N SER A 305 9.13 -1.73 11.35
CA SER A 305 7.77 -1.89 11.85
C SER A 305 7.03 -0.55 11.97
N ILE A 306 7.67 0.49 12.51
CA ILE A 306 7.07 1.84 12.60
C ILE A 306 6.85 2.44 11.21
N LEU A 307 7.84 2.32 10.32
CA LEU A 307 7.73 2.83 8.94
C LEU A 307 6.63 2.11 8.16
N THR A 308 6.40 0.81 8.38
CA THR A 308 5.27 0.08 7.77
C THR A 308 3.92 0.70 8.16
N VAL A 309 3.71 0.94 9.46
CA VAL A 309 2.47 1.58 9.95
C VAL A 309 2.33 2.99 9.40
N MET A 310 3.41 3.79 9.43
CA MET A 310 3.40 5.16 8.90
C MET A 310 3.13 5.22 7.40
N THR A 311 3.64 4.24 6.63
CA THR A 311 3.41 4.17 5.19
C THR A 311 1.93 4.03 4.88
N PHE A 312 1.25 3.04 5.50
CA PHE A 312 -0.18 2.84 5.31
C PHE A 312 -1.01 3.99 5.88
N ALA A 313 -0.79 4.35 7.16
CA ALA A 313 -1.62 5.34 7.84
C ALA A 313 -1.54 6.73 7.21
N GLY A 314 -0.36 7.15 6.79
CA GLY A 314 -0.20 8.46 6.15
C GLY A 314 -0.64 8.48 4.68
N ALA A 315 -0.48 7.39 3.94
CA ALA A 315 -1.06 7.25 2.60
C ALA A 315 -2.60 7.31 2.65
N LEU A 316 -3.20 6.63 3.64
CA LEU A 316 -4.64 6.68 3.90
C LEU A 316 -5.09 8.09 4.29
N ALA A 317 -4.41 8.74 5.23
CA ALA A 317 -4.75 10.09 5.66
C ALA A 317 -4.63 11.11 4.51
N LEU A 318 -3.59 11.00 3.68
CA LEU A 318 -3.41 11.84 2.49
C LEU A 318 -4.54 11.63 1.49
N GLY A 319 -4.86 10.39 1.16
CA GLY A 319 -5.95 10.07 0.22
C GLY A 319 -7.30 10.57 0.72
N VAL A 320 -7.64 10.34 2.00
CA VAL A 320 -8.93 10.76 2.58
C VAL A 320 -9.00 12.28 2.66
N GLY A 321 -7.92 12.93 3.09
CA GLY A 321 -7.84 14.38 3.17
C GLY A 321 -8.09 15.06 1.82
N LEU A 322 -7.44 14.55 0.76
CA LEU A 322 -7.63 15.05 -0.60
C LEU A 322 -9.04 14.78 -1.14
N GLN A 323 -9.59 13.59 -0.90
CA GLN A 323 -10.96 13.24 -1.30
C GLN A 323 -11.99 14.17 -0.65
N VAL A 324 -11.87 14.41 0.66
CA VAL A 324 -12.78 15.29 1.41
C VAL A 324 -12.63 16.76 1.02
N TRP A 325 -11.40 17.19 0.68
CA TRP A 325 -11.13 18.56 0.26
C TRP A 325 -11.66 18.86 -1.15
N LEU A 326 -11.36 17.99 -2.11
CA LEU A 326 -11.66 18.22 -3.53
C LEU A 326 -13.08 17.83 -3.93
N LYS A 327 -13.69 16.91 -3.17
CA LYS A 327 -15.07 16.44 -3.36
C LYS A 327 -15.41 16.05 -4.80
N ARG A 328 -14.44 15.56 -5.58
CA ARG A 328 -14.63 15.18 -6.99
C ARG A 328 -15.62 14.00 -7.06
N PRO A 329 -16.70 14.10 -7.84
CA PRO A 329 -17.73 13.07 -7.89
C PRO A 329 -17.25 11.81 -8.62
N LEU A 330 -17.83 10.67 -8.24
CA LEU A 330 -17.59 9.39 -8.90
C LEU A 330 -18.13 9.37 -10.34
N PRO A 331 -17.51 8.56 -11.22
CA PRO A 331 -18.12 8.22 -12.51
C PRO A 331 -19.51 7.62 -12.28
N PRO A 332 -20.51 7.93 -13.12
CA PRO A 332 -21.83 7.32 -13.02
C PRO A 332 -21.72 5.80 -13.30
N TYR A 333 -22.06 4.98 -12.30
CA TYR A 333 -22.01 3.52 -12.39
C TYR A 333 -23.26 2.90 -11.71
N PRO A 334 -23.82 1.78 -12.22
CA PRO A 334 -25.11 1.25 -11.75
C PRO A 334 -25.13 0.88 -10.27
N GLU A 335 -24.02 0.39 -9.73
CA GLU A 335 -23.86 0.00 -8.32
C GLU A 335 -22.42 0.29 -7.86
N PRO A 336 -22.13 1.38 -7.14
CA PRO A 336 -20.77 1.65 -6.67
C PRO A 336 -20.32 0.59 -5.67
N LEU A 337 -19.31 -0.20 -6.05
CA LEU A 337 -18.64 -1.15 -5.15
C LEU A 337 -17.94 -0.42 -4.00
N TRP A 338 -17.85 -1.08 -2.84
CA TRP A 338 -17.33 -0.58 -1.56
C TRP A 338 -16.23 0.50 -1.67
N GLN A 339 -16.55 1.73 -1.27
CA GLN A 339 -15.58 2.82 -1.12
C GLN A 339 -15.58 3.40 0.29
N LEU A 340 -14.43 3.90 0.73
CA LEU A 340 -14.28 4.53 2.04
C LEU A 340 -14.93 5.92 2.10
N THR A 341 -14.93 6.64 0.97
CA THR A 341 -15.54 7.97 0.82
C THR A 341 -16.34 8.01 -0.49
N PRO A 342 -17.29 8.94 -0.67
CA PRO A 342 -18.08 9.07 -1.90
C PRO A 342 -17.35 9.84 -3.01
N TYR A 343 -16.04 10.03 -2.92
CA TYR A 343 -15.27 10.91 -3.81
C TYR A 343 -14.22 10.14 -4.62
N ALA A 344 -14.05 10.52 -5.88
CA ALA A 344 -13.19 9.82 -6.84
C ALA A 344 -11.70 10.14 -6.70
N PHE A 345 -11.35 11.39 -6.41
CA PHE A 345 -9.96 11.88 -6.52
C PHE A 345 -9.26 12.03 -5.16
N PRO A 346 -8.02 11.53 -5.01
CA PRO A 346 -7.38 10.55 -5.88
C PRO A 346 -8.03 9.17 -5.70
N HIS A 347 -7.81 8.25 -6.64
CA HIS A 347 -8.27 6.88 -6.47
C HIS A 347 -7.51 6.22 -5.31
N MET A 348 -8.22 6.02 -4.19
CA MET A 348 -7.63 5.54 -2.92
C MET A 348 -6.87 4.22 -3.07
N ALA A 349 -7.45 3.25 -3.77
CA ALA A 349 -6.85 1.93 -3.95
C ALA A 349 -5.54 2.00 -4.76
N SER A 350 -5.46 2.86 -5.78
CA SER A 350 -4.21 3.10 -6.53
C SER A 350 -3.11 3.70 -5.64
N LEU A 351 -3.47 4.67 -4.80
CA LEU A 351 -2.53 5.33 -3.87
C LEU A 351 -1.99 4.32 -2.85
N LEU A 352 -2.89 3.62 -2.16
CA LEU A 352 -2.53 2.69 -1.10
C LEU A 352 -1.74 1.49 -1.62
N THR A 353 -2.06 0.97 -2.80
CA THR A 353 -1.34 -0.19 -3.36
C THR A 353 0.09 0.16 -3.76
N VAL A 354 0.32 1.32 -4.38
CA VAL A 354 1.70 1.78 -4.66
C VAL A 354 2.49 1.99 -3.37
N ALA A 355 1.89 2.63 -2.36
CA ALA A 355 2.54 2.86 -1.07
C ALA A 355 2.86 1.55 -0.33
N VAL A 356 1.87 0.66 -0.16
CA VAL A 356 2.01 -0.58 0.62
C VAL A 356 2.81 -1.63 -0.13
N TYR A 357 2.45 -1.98 -1.37
CA TYR A 357 3.18 -2.99 -2.13
C TYR A 357 4.59 -2.53 -2.49
N GLY A 358 4.78 -1.23 -2.79
CA GLY A 358 6.11 -0.66 -2.98
C GLY A 358 6.98 -0.76 -1.72
N TRP A 359 6.42 -0.51 -0.54
CA TRP A 359 7.13 -0.67 0.72
C TRP A 359 7.45 -2.13 1.05
N LEU A 360 6.52 -3.06 0.80
CA LEU A 360 6.75 -4.50 0.97
C LEU A 360 7.84 -5.01 0.02
N ALA A 361 7.83 -4.56 -1.24
CA ALA A 361 8.90 -4.84 -2.19
C ALA A 361 10.25 -4.35 -1.67
N HIS A 362 10.31 -3.13 -1.11
CA HIS A 362 11.53 -2.63 -0.49
C HIS A 362 12.00 -3.46 0.71
N LEU A 363 11.10 -3.87 1.60
CA LEU A 363 11.45 -4.73 2.74
C LEU A 363 11.99 -6.09 2.28
N TRP A 364 11.42 -6.66 1.22
CA TRP A 364 11.89 -7.91 0.61
C TRP A 364 13.30 -7.78 0.01
N GLN A 365 13.68 -6.57 -0.42
CA GLN A 365 14.96 -6.28 -1.09
C GLN A 365 16.16 -6.17 -0.14
N GLN A 366 15.95 -5.85 1.14
CA GLN A 366 17.02 -5.44 2.05
C GLN A 366 18.07 -6.55 2.33
N GLU A 367 17.78 -7.81 2.03
CA GLU A 367 18.66 -8.95 2.34
C GLU A 367 18.78 -9.98 1.20
N ARG A 368 18.47 -9.59 -0.05
CA ARG A 368 18.43 -10.51 -1.19
C ARG A 368 19.20 -10.02 -2.40
N SER A 369 19.48 -10.97 -3.31
CA SER A 369 20.14 -10.72 -4.59
C SER A 369 19.39 -9.68 -5.41
N TRP A 370 20.11 -9.00 -6.32
CA TRP A 370 19.51 -8.02 -7.23
C TRP A 370 18.29 -8.56 -8.00
N ALA A 371 18.32 -9.82 -8.46
CA ALA A 371 17.18 -10.45 -9.13
C ALA A 371 15.93 -10.51 -8.23
N SER A 372 16.11 -10.76 -6.93
CA SER A 372 15.00 -10.69 -5.97
C SER A 372 14.48 -9.26 -5.79
N ARG A 373 15.31 -8.24 -6.06
CA ARG A 373 14.90 -6.85 -5.99
C ARG A 373 14.04 -6.43 -7.15
N VAL A 374 14.47 -6.79 -8.35
CA VAL A 374 13.70 -6.59 -9.58
C VAL A 374 12.37 -7.33 -9.47
N ASN A 375 12.38 -8.61 -9.11
CA ASN A 375 11.14 -9.40 -8.94
C ASN A 375 10.16 -8.77 -7.95
N GLY A 376 10.64 -8.31 -6.79
CA GLY A 376 9.78 -7.65 -5.80
C GLY A 376 9.14 -6.37 -6.36
N ALA A 377 9.91 -5.55 -7.06
CA ALA A 377 9.40 -4.34 -7.70
C ALA A 377 8.41 -4.64 -8.84
N THR A 378 8.72 -5.63 -9.68
CA THR A 378 7.87 -6.12 -10.76
C THR A 378 6.50 -6.56 -10.24
N VAL A 379 6.47 -7.35 -9.16
CA VAL A 379 5.22 -7.81 -8.54
C VAL A 379 4.44 -6.63 -7.98
N ALA A 380 5.09 -5.70 -7.29
CA ALA A 380 4.41 -4.53 -6.73
C ALA A 380 3.80 -3.63 -7.81
N ILE A 381 4.53 -3.39 -8.91
CA ILE A 381 4.02 -2.62 -10.07
C ILE A 381 2.83 -3.34 -10.69
N PHE A 382 2.96 -4.65 -10.92
CA PHE A 382 1.91 -5.47 -11.51
C PHE A 382 0.62 -5.44 -10.69
N LEU A 383 0.71 -5.64 -9.38
CA LEU A 383 -0.44 -5.59 -8.47
C LEU A 383 -1.09 -4.20 -8.46
N SER A 384 -0.28 -3.14 -8.37
CA SER A 384 -0.78 -1.76 -8.32
C SER A 384 -1.43 -1.32 -9.64
N ALA A 385 -0.86 -1.74 -10.77
CA ALA A 385 -1.41 -1.52 -12.11
C ALA A 385 -2.74 -2.25 -12.28
N SER A 386 -2.79 -3.52 -11.89
CA SER A 386 -4.01 -4.33 -11.96
C SER A 386 -5.15 -3.71 -11.15
N VAL A 387 -4.87 -3.26 -9.93
CA VAL A 387 -5.86 -2.59 -9.07
C VAL A 387 -6.35 -1.28 -9.68
N GLY A 388 -5.45 -0.44 -10.21
CA GLY A 388 -5.86 0.83 -10.83
C GLY A 388 -6.69 0.63 -12.09
N ILE A 389 -6.31 -0.29 -12.97
CA ILE A 389 -7.07 -0.62 -14.19
C ILE A 389 -8.46 -1.19 -13.81
N THR A 390 -8.51 -2.03 -12.78
CA THR A 390 -9.77 -2.58 -12.28
C THR A 390 -10.68 -1.48 -11.72
N GLY A 391 -10.11 -0.49 -11.02
CA GLY A 391 -10.86 0.68 -10.54
C GLY A 391 -11.51 1.50 -11.67
N LEU A 392 -10.82 1.65 -12.81
CA LEU A 392 -11.40 2.28 -14.01
C LEU A 392 -12.59 1.48 -14.54
N TYR A 393 -12.41 0.17 -14.67
CA TYR A 393 -13.41 -0.73 -15.22
C TYR A 393 -14.68 -0.79 -14.36
N LEU A 394 -14.52 -0.80 -13.04
CA LEU A 394 -15.61 -0.84 -12.06
C LEU A 394 -16.26 0.52 -11.79
N GLY A 395 -15.84 1.58 -12.49
CA GLY A 395 -16.36 2.94 -12.25
C GLY A 395 -16.01 3.51 -10.88
N GLN A 396 -14.97 2.99 -10.21
CA GLN A 396 -14.53 3.50 -8.91
C GLN A 396 -13.74 4.81 -9.03
N ALA A 397 -13.22 5.10 -10.23
CA ALA A 397 -12.39 6.26 -10.52
C ALA A 397 -12.29 6.47 -12.05
N ASN A 398 -11.96 7.69 -12.47
CA ASN A 398 -11.52 7.97 -13.84
C ASN A 398 -10.01 7.77 -14.02
N LEU A 399 -9.54 7.89 -15.27
CA LEU A 399 -8.13 7.72 -15.62
C LEU A 399 -7.22 8.67 -14.83
N SER A 400 -7.54 9.96 -14.78
CA SER A 400 -6.78 10.95 -13.99
C SER A 400 -6.79 10.63 -12.50
N ASP A 401 -7.90 10.14 -11.94
CA ASP A 401 -7.99 9.75 -10.53
C ASP A 401 -7.03 8.60 -10.20
N VAL A 402 -6.95 7.60 -11.08
CA VAL A 402 -6.04 6.45 -10.97
C VAL A 402 -4.58 6.86 -11.11
N LEU A 403 -4.27 7.68 -12.13
CA LEU A 403 -2.92 8.19 -12.37
C LEU A 403 -2.44 9.07 -11.20
N ALA A 404 -3.30 9.95 -10.69
CA ALA A 404 -3.02 10.76 -9.52
C ALA A 404 -2.82 9.89 -8.27
N GLY A 405 -3.65 8.85 -8.09
CA GLY A 405 -3.47 7.85 -7.04
C GLY A 405 -2.09 7.19 -7.09
N TRP A 406 -1.67 6.65 -8.24
CA TRP A 406 -0.34 6.05 -8.38
C TRP A 406 0.78 7.05 -8.13
N SER A 407 0.64 8.27 -8.65
CA SER A 407 1.61 9.34 -8.48
C SER A 407 1.77 9.72 -7.00
N LEU A 408 0.68 10.04 -6.31
CA LEU A 408 0.68 10.34 -4.88
C LEU A 408 1.19 9.17 -4.04
N GLY A 409 0.85 7.94 -4.41
CA GLY A 409 1.37 6.74 -3.76
C GLY A 409 2.89 6.63 -3.89
N PHE A 410 3.44 6.95 -5.07
CA PHE A 410 4.89 6.98 -5.31
C PHE A 410 5.57 8.11 -4.54
N LEU A 411 4.96 9.30 -4.51
CA LEU A 411 5.42 10.45 -3.75
C LEU A 411 5.44 10.15 -2.24
N TRP A 412 4.40 9.50 -1.73
CA TRP A 412 4.33 9.09 -0.34
C TRP A 412 5.35 8.01 0.01
N LEU A 413 5.49 6.98 -0.84
CA LEU A 413 6.52 5.94 -0.73
C LEU A 413 7.95 6.53 -0.69
N GLY A 414 8.12 7.70 -1.34
CA GLY A 414 9.16 8.71 -1.10
C GLY A 414 9.81 8.68 0.28
N ILE A 415 8.95 8.90 1.27
CA ILE A 415 9.30 9.19 2.66
C ILE A 415 9.85 7.96 3.39
N PRO A 416 9.14 6.82 3.50
CA PRO A 416 9.63 5.64 4.22
C PRO A 416 10.88 5.03 3.56
N LEU A 417 11.03 5.10 2.23
CA LEU A 417 12.24 4.66 1.53
C LEU A 417 13.45 5.54 1.89
N SER A 418 13.27 6.86 1.88
CA SER A 418 14.34 7.79 2.32
C SER A 418 14.67 7.59 3.79
N ALA A 419 13.64 7.36 4.61
CA ALA A 419 13.77 7.11 6.04
C ALA A 419 14.32 5.72 6.37
N SER A 420 14.42 4.77 5.44
CA SER A 420 15.05 3.47 5.66
C SER A 420 16.53 3.44 5.24
N ASP A 421 16.93 4.30 4.29
CA ASP A 421 18.29 4.34 3.75
C ASP A 421 19.33 4.82 4.78
N ARG A 422 20.42 4.06 4.92
CA ARG A 422 21.56 4.38 5.79
C ARG A 422 22.35 5.60 5.30
N ARG A 423 22.30 5.92 4.00
CA ARG A 423 23.02 7.07 3.40
C ARG A 423 22.28 8.38 3.62
N VAL A 424 20.95 8.37 3.46
CA VAL A 424 20.09 9.51 3.87
C VAL A 424 20.24 9.76 5.37
N LYS A 425 20.43 8.71 6.18
CA LYS A 425 20.78 8.87 7.59
C LYS A 425 22.10 9.61 7.80
N GLN A 426 23.16 9.31 7.03
CA GLN A 426 24.43 10.06 7.10
C GLN A 426 24.26 11.52 6.66
N VAL A 427 23.44 11.80 5.64
CA VAL A 427 23.11 13.17 5.24
C VAL A 427 22.32 13.88 6.34
N GLY A 428 21.31 13.24 6.92
CA GLY A 428 20.54 13.75 8.05
C GLY A 428 21.41 13.99 9.29
N GLU A 429 22.38 13.12 9.56
CA GLU A 429 23.39 13.31 10.62
C GLU A 429 24.31 14.50 10.31
N LYS A 430 24.74 14.71 9.05
CA LYS A 430 25.48 15.91 8.63
C LYS A 430 24.65 17.19 8.74
N VAL A 431 23.38 17.15 8.34
CA VAL A 431 22.45 18.29 8.47
C VAL A 431 22.24 18.62 9.95
N LYS A 432 22.04 17.61 10.81
CA LYS A 432 21.95 17.79 12.27
C LYS A 432 23.24 18.34 12.87
N ALA A 433 24.41 17.84 12.45
CA ALA A 433 25.70 18.37 12.90
C ALA A 433 25.89 19.84 12.48
N LYS A 434 25.45 20.20 11.27
CA LYS A 434 25.46 21.61 10.81
C LYS A 434 24.46 22.47 11.59
N ALA A 435 23.27 21.93 11.89
CA ALA A 435 22.25 22.61 12.69
C ALA A 435 22.67 22.77 14.16
N GLU A 436 23.43 21.82 14.71
CA GLU A 436 24.07 21.92 16.02
C GLU A 436 24.99 23.14 16.10
N LEU A 437 25.74 23.42 15.04
CA LEU A 437 26.63 24.58 14.93
C LEU A 437 25.90 25.92 14.67
N MET A 438 24.62 25.89 14.29
CA MET A 438 23.85 27.11 14.04
C MET A 438 23.57 27.86 15.34
N LYS A 439 23.80 29.18 15.31
CA LYS A 439 23.39 30.08 16.40
C LYS A 439 21.87 30.11 16.53
N PRO A 440 21.30 30.33 17.73
CA PRO A 440 19.85 30.43 17.95
C PRO A 440 19.12 31.32 16.94
N ARG A 441 19.68 32.50 16.60
CA ARG A 441 19.12 33.42 15.60
C ARG A 441 19.03 32.81 14.20
N GLN A 442 20.00 32.00 13.79
CA GLN A 442 19.98 31.33 12.48
C GLN A 442 18.91 30.24 12.44
N ARG A 443 18.75 29.49 13.54
CA ARG A 443 17.68 28.48 13.67
C ARG A 443 16.29 29.12 13.61
N LEU A 444 16.11 30.27 14.27
CA LEU A 444 14.88 31.05 14.24
C LEU A 444 14.59 31.60 12.84
N ASN A 445 15.59 32.18 12.17
CA ASN A 445 15.43 32.68 10.80
C ASN A 445 15.04 31.57 9.83
N LEU A 446 15.64 30.37 9.96
CA LEU A 446 15.27 29.21 9.16
C LEU A 446 13.83 28.76 9.45
N LEU A 447 13.41 28.74 10.72
CA LEU A 447 12.02 28.45 11.06
C LEU A 447 11.08 29.47 10.40
N LEU A 448 11.37 30.76 10.51
CA LEU A 448 10.56 31.83 9.91
C LEU A 448 10.48 31.68 8.39
N ALA A 449 11.60 31.41 7.72
CA ALA A 449 11.65 31.17 6.28
C ALA A 449 10.82 29.96 5.82
N LEU A 450 10.70 28.93 6.67
CA LEU A 450 9.86 27.75 6.40
C LEU A 450 8.38 27.99 6.75
N THR A 451 8.10 28.94 7.64
CA THR A 451 6.76 29.19 8.21
C THR A 451 5.98 30.21 7.41
N LEU A 452 6.62 31.33 7.05
CA LEU A 452 5.96 32.43 6.35
C LEU A 452 5.29 31.99 5.05
N PRO A 453 5.91 31.17 4.18
CA PRO A 453 5.25 30.71 2.97
C PRO A 453 3.99 29.90 3.27
N VAL A 454 4.03 28.99 4.26
CA VAL A 454 2.88 28.15 4.62
C VAL A 454 1.70 29.01 5.08
N LEU A 455 1.97 29.99 5.96
CA LEU A 455 0.93 30.91 6.42
C LEU A 455 0.39 31.77 5.27
N VAL A 456 1.25 32.31 4.40
CA VAL A 456 0.83 33.11 3.24
C VAL A 456 -0.05 32.29 2.29
N LEU A 457 0.33 31.04 2.01
CA LEU A 457 -0.44 30.14 1.15
C LEU A 457 -1.86 29.91 1.69
N THR A 458 -2.05 29.77 3.01
CA THR A 458 -3.39 29.65 3.62
C THR A 458 -4.28 30.85 3.29
N PHE A 459 -3.73 32.07 3.19
CA PHE A 459 -4.48 33.28 2.88
C PHE A 459 -4.68 33.57 1.39
N LEU A 460 -4.08 32.78 0.51
CA LEU A 460 -4.40 32.80 -0.92
C LEU A 460 -5.71 32.08 -1.22
N GLU A 461 -6.13 31.15 -0.36
CA GLU A 461 -7.41 30.46 -0.46
C GLU A 461 -8.58 31.35 -0.02
N PRO A 462 -9.79 31.18 -0.58
CA PRO A 462 -10.97 31.91 -0.15
C PRO A 462 -11.32 31.60 1.31
N PRO A 463 -12.06 32.49 2.01
CA PRO A 463 -12.54 32.25 3.38
C PRO A 463 -13.24 30.89 3.51
N ILE A 464 -12.89 30.17 4.58
CA ILE A 464 -13.41 28.82 4.84
C ILE A 464 -14.52 28.93 5.88
N ALA A 465 -15.78 28.80 5.46
CA ALA A 465 -16.92 28.79 6.36
C ALA A 465 -17.02 27.47 7.15
N GLN A 466 -17.63 27.51 8.33
CA GLN A 466 -17.92 26.31 9.10
C GLN A 466 -18.99 25.46 8.41
N ASP A 467 -18.64 24.21 8.10
CA ASP A 467 -19.60 23.23 7.57
C ASP A 467 -20.66 22.88 8.64
N PRO A 468 -21.97 23.10 8.39
CA PRO A 468 -23.03 22.76 9.34
C PRO A 468 -23.09 21.25 9.65
N SER A 469 -22.65 20.40 8.71
CA SER A 469 -22.61 18.95 8.91
C SER A 469 -21.57 18.51 9.95
N TYR A 470 -20.66 19.41 10.34
CA TYR A 470 -19.67 19.18 11.40
C TYR A 470 -20.30 18.83 12.77
N HIS A 471 -21.55 19.25 12.99
CA HIS A 471 -22.30 18.94 14.20
C HIS A 471 -23.02 17.58 14.16
N ASN A 472 -23.05 16.92 13.00
CA ASN A 472 -23.84 15.71 12.78
C ASN A 472 -23.01 14.44 13.02
N PHE A 473 -22.89 14.04 14.29
CA PHE A 473 -22.14 12.85 14.71
C PHE A 473 -22.83 11.54 14.30
N ALA A 474 -22.04 10.48 14.13
CA ALA A 474 -22.52 9.14 13.82
C ALA A 474 -23.30 8.51 14.98
N ASP A 475 -22.84 8.72 16.21
CA ASP A 475 -23.50 8.23 17.43
C ASP A 475 -24.22 9.38 18.15
N GLN A 476 -25.55 9.32 18.12
CA GLN A 476 -26.45 10.30 18.74
C GLN A 476 -27.30 9.69 19.86
N ARG A 477 -26.89 8.53 20.38
CA ARG A 477 -27.69 7.79 21.37
C ARG A 477 -27.86 8.59 22.66
N LEU A 478 -29.08 8.59 23.17
CA LEU A 478 -29.46 9.09 24.48
C LEU A 478 -29.30 7.95 25.51
N ILE A 479 -28.34 8.08 26.41
CA ILE A 479 -28.11 7.10 27.48
C ILE A 479 -28.12 7.84 28.81
N TRP A 480 -28.92 7.33 29.78
CA TRP A 480 -29.10 7.94 31.10
C TRP A 480 -29.45 9.44 31.07
N GLY A 481 -30.23 9.86 30.08
CA GLY A 481 -30.65 11.25 29.92
C GLY A 481 -29.60 12.19 29.31
N VAL A 482 -28.44 11.66 28.89
CA VAL A 482 -27.37 12.44 28.25
C VAL A 482 -27.35 12.15 26.74
N PRO A 483 -27.63 13.16 25.88
CA PRO A 483 -27.54 13.00 24.43
C PRO A 483 -26.08 12.85 23.99
N ASN A 484 -25.85 12.19 22.84
CA ASN A 484 -24.51 11.90 22.31
C ASN A 484 -23.58 11.26 23.38
N PHE A 485 -24.13 10.37 24.21
CA PHE A 485 -23.53 9.94 25.48
C PHE A 485 -22.04 9.59 25.38
N PHE A 486 -21.67 8.79 24.38
CA PHE A 486 -20.28 8.36 24.21
C PHE A 486 -19.36 9.50 23.78
N ASN A 487 -19.83 10.46 22.99
CA ASN A 487 -19.05 11.64 22.63
C ASN A 487 -18.86 12.58 23.82
N VAL A 488 -19.84 12.69 24.72
CA VAL A 488 -19.72 13.48 25.96
C VAL A 488 -18.76 12.81 26.94
N THR A 489 -18.99 11.55 27.29
CA THR A 489 -18.25 10.84 28.35
C THR A 489 -16.82 10.47 27.96
N SER A 490 -16.53 10.26 26.68
CA SER A 490 -15.16 9.99 26.20
C SER A 490 -14.21 11.18 26.36
N ASN A 491 -14.69 12.34 26.83
CA ASN A 491 -13.85 13.48 27.19
C ASN A 491 -13.19 13.36 28.58
N ALA A 492 -13.73 12.54 29.48
CA ALA A 492 -13.20 12.39 30.85
C ALA A 492 -11.69 12.06 30.93
N PRO A 493 -11.10 11.24 30.03
CA PRO A 493 -9.67 11.00 29.99
C PRO A 493 -8.81 12.26 29.80
N PHE A 494 -9.29 13.31 29.11
CA PHE A 494 -8.58 14.58 29.01
C PHE A 494 -8.43 15.24 30.39
N LEU A 495 -9.49 15.25 31.20
CA LEU A 495 -9.43 15.77 32.56
C LEU A 495 -8.44 14.98 33.41
N ILE A 496 -8.49 13.65 33.34
CA ILE A 496 -7.60 12.76 34.09
C ILE A 496 -6.14 13.06 33.75
N PHE A 497 -5.76 13.00 32.46
CA PHE A 497 -4.37 13.20 32.06
C PHE A 497 -3.90 14.65 32.19
N GLY A 498 -4.79 15.63 31.97
CA GLY A 498 -4.52 17.04 32.22
C GLY A 498 -4.20 17.30 33.69
N VAL A 499 -5.05 16.83 34.62
CA VAL A 499 -4.82 16.98 36.07
C VAL A 499 -3.59 16.21 36.52
N MET A 500 -3.37 14.99 36.04
CA MET A 500 -2.14 14.23 36.34
C MET A 500 -0.88 15.00 35.91
N GLY A 501 -0.88 15.60 34.72
CA GLY A 501 0.21 16.44 34.24
C GLY A 501 0.44 17.69 35.09
N LEU A 502 -0.64 18.38 35.50
CA LEU A 502 -0.56 19.54 36.40
C LEU A 502 -0.01 19.15 37.79
N LEU A 503 -0.49 18.05 38.37
CA LEU A 503 -0.01 17.53 39.65
C LEU A 503 1.46 17.12 39.57
N PHE A 504 1.87 16.49 38.47
CA PHE A 504 3.26 16.16 38.20
C PHE A 504 4.14 17.43 38.19
N LEU A 505 3.77 18.46 37.42
CA LEU A 505 4.52 19.72 37.34
C LEU A 505 4.51 20.51 38.67
N TRP A 506 3.44 20.41 39.44
CA TRP A 506 3.34 21.02 40.77
C TRP A 506 4.29 20.34 41.77
N ARG A 507 4.32 18.99 41.80
CA ARG A 507 5.25 18.23 42.64
C ARG A 507 6.70 18.51 42.27
N LEU A 508 7.00 18.64 40.97
CA LEU A 508 8.33 18.94 40.47
C LEU A 508 8.88 20.31 40.92
N ARG A 509 8.01 21.24 41.34
CA ARG A 509 8.42 22.51 41.96
C ARG A 509 9.26 22.27 43.22
N ARG A 510 8.94 21.22 44.00
CA ARG A 510 9.62 20.89 45.26
C ARG A 510 11.04 20.38 45.04
N THR A 511 11.35 19.85 43.85
CA THR A 511 12.67 19.35 43.47
C THR A 511 13.45 20.32 42.58
N GLY A 512 12.98 21.57 42.46
CA GLY A 512 13.63 22.59 41.61
C GLY A 512 13.57 22.28 40.11
N GLY A 513 12.69 21.36 39.66
CA GLY A 513 12.58 20.97 38.24
C GLY A 513 13.42 19.77 37.84
N TRP A 514 14.33 19.30 38.71
CA TRP A 514 15.21 18.17 38.41
C TRP A 514 14.47 16.82 38.56
N PRO A 515 14.70 15.84 37.67
CA PRO A 515 15.61 15.85 36.51
C PRO A 515 14.94 16.26 35.18
N ALA A 516 13.70 16.75 35.17
CA ALA A 516 12.96 16.93 33.92
C ALA A 516 13.26 18.27 33.21
N PHE A 517 13.76 19.29 33.90
CA PHE A 517 14.11 20.59 33.33
C PHE A 517 15.50 21.05 33.79
N VAL A 518 16.21 21.76 32.90
CA VAL A 518 17.44 22.49 33.24
C VAL A 518 17.11 23.73 34.06
N ASP A 519 16.06 24.46 33.66
CA ASP A 519 15.55 25.63 34.36
C ASP A 519 14.05 25.43 34.64
N LEU A 520 13.61 25.71 35.86
CA LEU A 520 12.23 25.56 36.29
C LEU A 520 11.26 26.44 35.49
N VAL A 521 11.70 27.55 34.89
CA VAL A 521 10.87 28.41 34.03
C VAL A 521 10.36 27.66 32.80
N GLU A 522 11.10 26.65 32.33
CA GLU A 522 10.73 25.83 31.16
C GLU A 522 9.46 24.99 31.37
N ARG A 523 8.95 24.89 32.59
CA ARG A 523 7.66 24.21 32.86
C ARG A 523 6.45 25.01 32.40
N ARG A 524 6.59 26.33 32.17
CA ARG A 524 5.45 27.23 31.89
C ARG A 524 4.63 26.80 30.66
N PRO A 525 5.22 26.52 29.48
CA PRO A 525 4.46 26.03 28.33
C PRO A 525 3.70 24.74 28.64
N TYR A 526 4.33 23.78 29.34
CA TYR A 526 3.67 22.52 29.68
C TYR A 526 2.55 22.68 30.71
N LEU A 527 2.65 23.65 31.61
CA LEU A 527 1.57 23.97 32.55
C LEU A 527 0.34 24.48 31.79
N ILE A 528 0.53 25.36 30.81
CA ILE A 528 -0.56 25.84 29.95
C ILE A 528 -1.09 24.71 29.07
N PHE A 529 -0.24 23.82 28.57
CA PHE A 529 -0.65 22.63 27.82
C PHE A 529 -1.60 21.74 28.62
N PHE A 530 -1.19 21.31 29.83
CA PHE A 530 -2.01 20.42 30.65
C PHE A 530 -3.25 21.11 31.21
N LEU A 531 -3.20 22.41 31.47
CA LEU A 531 -4.38 23.20 31.83
C LEU A 531 -5.36 23.27 30.64
N GLY A 532 -4.88 23.58 29.44
CA GLY A 532 -5.67 23.59 28.22
C GLY A 532 -6.38 22.26 28.00
N VAL A 533 -5.64 21.14 28.10
CA VAL A 533 -6.18 19.78 28.02
C VAL A 533 -7.27 19.51 29.07
N ALA A 534 -7.05 19.90 30.33
CA ALA A 534 -8.04 19.70 31.39
C ALA A 534 -9.33 20.49 31.12
N VAL A 535 -9.20 21.73 30.63
CA VAL A 535 -10.35 22.58 30.28
C VAL A 535 -11.05 22.10 29.00
N THR A 536 -10.32 21.54 28.02
CA THR A 536 -10.90 20.89 26.83
C THR A 536 -11.90 19.81 27.22
N SER A 537 -11.67 19.06 28.30
CA SER A 537 -12.63 18.05 28.77
C SER A 537 -14.02 18.63 29.01
N PHE A 538 -14.12 19.84 29.56
CA PHE A 538 -15.39 20.48 29.86
C PHE A 538 -15.97 21.18 28.63
N GLY A 539 -15.14 21.91 27.89
CA GLY A 539 -15.56 22.60 26.68
C GLY A 539 -16.09 21.65 25.60
N SER A 540 -15.38 20.53 25.40
CA SER A 540 -15.77 19.49 24.46
C SER A 540 -17.02 18.73 24.91
N ALA A 541 -17.12 18.38 26.21
CA ALA A 541 -18.33 17.77 26.75
C ALA A 541 -19.55 18.68 26.59
N TYR A 542 -19.39 19.98 26.84
CA TYR A 542 -20.45 20.98 26.66
C TYR A 542 -20.91 21.09 25.19
N TYR A 543 -19.97 21.14 24.25
CA TYR A 543 -20.28 21.09 22.82
C TYR A 543 -21.03 19.81 22.42
N HIS A 544 -20.63 18.66 22.94
CA HIS A 544 -21.28 17.39 22.59
C HIS A 544 -22.65 17.18 23.22
N LEU A 545 -22.96 17.87 24.33
CA LEU A 545 -24.31 17.85 24.91
C LEU A 545 -25.32 18.52 23.99
N ASP A 546 -24.95 19.63 23.35
CA ASP A 546 -25.81 20.37 22.42
C ASP A 546 -24.97 20.95 21.26
N PRO A 547 -24.79 20.18 20.17
CA PRO A 547 -23.85 20.53 19.10
C PRO A 547 -24.29 21.73 18.26
N ASN A 548 -23.60 22.86 18.41
CA ASN A 548 -23.77 24.07 17.59
C ASN A 548 -22.50 24.94 17.58
N ASN A 549 -22.46 25.96 16.73
CA ASN A 549 -21.31 26.86 16.61
C ASN A 549 -20.97 27.63 17.90
N THR A 550 -21.99 28.08 18.65
CA THR A 550 -21.80 28.80 19.92
C THR A 550 -21.12 27.92 20.97
N HIS A 551 -21.49 26.64 21.04
CA HIS A 551 -20.86 25.68 21.95
C HIS A 551 -19.51 25.18 21.41
N LEU A 552 -19.33 25.10 20.09
CA LEU A 552 -18.07 24.72 19.46
C LEU A 552 -16.91 25.69 19.78
N VAL A 553 -17.20 26.97 20.04
CA VAL A 553 -16.21 27.93 20.55
C VAL A 553 -15.54 27.42 21.83
N TRP A 554 -16.33 26.84 22.74
CA TRP A 554 -15.86 26.35 24.04
C TRP A 554 -15.05 25.05 23.92
N ASP A 555 -15.24 24.27 22.87
CA ASP A 555 -14.36 23.14 22.54
C ASP A 555 -13.03 23.64 21.92
N ARG A 556 -13.10 24.59 20.99
CA ARG A 556 -11.94 25.09 20.25
C ARG A 556 -10.99 25.93 21.07
N LEU A 557 -11.51 26.83 21.90
CA LEU A 557 -10.71 27.80 22.64
C LEU A 557 -9.67 27.10 23.56
N PRO A 558 -10.03 26.11 24.40
CA PRO A 558 -9.04 25.39 25.22
C PRO A 558 -8.05 24.56 24.39
N MET A 559 -8.47 24.01 23.25
CA MET A 559 -7.56 23.29 22.34
C MET A 559 -6.43 24.18 21.82
N THR A 560 -6.70 25.47 21.57
CA THR A 560 -5.66 26.41 21.13
C THR A 560 -4.53 26.55 22.14
N PHE A 561 -4.84 26.49 23.45
CA PHE A 561 -3.83 26.49 24.50
C PHE A 561 -2.93 25.27 24.38
N GLY A 562 -3.50 24.10 24.10
CA GLY A 562 -2.76 22.88 23.84
C GLY A 562 -1.76 23.02 22.68
N PHE A 563 -2.24 23.41 21.50
CA PHE A 563 -1.37 23.50 20.31
C PHE A 563 -0.29 24.57 20.44
N MET A 564 -0.67 25.77 20.86
CA MET A 564 0.23 26.92 20.90
C MET A 564 1.28 26.79 22.00
N SER A 565 0.91 26.25 23.16
CA SER A 565 1.87 26.04 24.25
C SER A 565 2.80 24.86 23.98
N LEU A 566 2.32 23.77 23.35
CA LEU A 566 3.19 22.67 22.94
C LEU A 566 4.18 23.12 21.85
N PHE A 567 3.72 23.94 20.90
CA PHE A 567 4.60 24.50 19.87
C PHE A 567 5.68 25.41 20.48
N ALA A 568 5.29 26.31 21.40
CA ALA A 568 6.24 27.13 22.16
C ALA A 568 7.24 26.27 22.97
N ALA A 569 6.79 25.17 23.56
CA ALA A 569 7.66 24.23 24.29
C ALA A 569 8.73 23.60 23.38
N VAL A 570 8.36 23.28 22.14
CA VAL A 570 9.30 22.71 21.15
C VAL A 570 10.31 23.75 20.68
N ILE A 571 9.88 24.99 20.42
CA ILE A 571 10.79 26.10 20.09
C ILE A 571 11.79 26.31 21.25
N MET A 572 11.28 26.34 22.48
CA MET A 572 12.08 26.46 23.71
C MET A 572 13.11 25.33 23.86
N GLU A 573 12.72 24.09 23.53
CA GLU A 573 13.59 22.91 23.66
C GLU A 573 14.65 22.84 22.55
N ARG A 574 14.32 23.22 21.31
CA ARG A 574 15.10 22.88 20.10
C ARG A 574 15.81 24.06 19.45
N ILE A 575 15.22 25.24 19.56
CA ILE A 575 15.70 26.45 18.89
C ILE A 575 16.41 27.34 19.91
N ASP A 576 15.67 27.84 20.89
CA ASP A 576 16.19 28.74 21.91
C ASP A 576 15.22 28.86 23.10
N GLN A 577 15.76 28.78 24.32
CA GLN A 577 14.98 28.83 25.56
C GLN A 577 14.24 30.17 25.71
N HIS A 578 14.91 31.29 25.45
CA HIS A 578 14.33 32.62 25.62
C HIS A 578 13.29 32.89 24.53
N ALA A 579 13.59 32.56 23.28
CA ALA A 579 12.65 32.74 22.18
C ALA A 579 11.36 31.95 22.41
N GLY A 580 11.45 30.67 22.79
CA GLY A 580 10.26 29.85 23.06
C GLY A 580 9.40 30.37 24.22
N LEU A 581 10.03 30.87 25.29
CA LEU A 581 9.30 31.47 26.42
C LEU A 581 8.64 32.81 26.06
N HIS A 582 9.29 33.66 25.27
CA HIS A 582 8.71 34.92 24.81
C HIS A 582 7.60 34.69 23.77
N MET A 583 7.76 33.70 22.89
CA MET A 583 6.76 33.35 21.87
C MET A 583 5.50 32.69 22.45
N LEU A 584 5.56 32.15 23.68
CA LEU A 584 4.41 31.55 24.33
C LEU A 584 3.19 32.49 24.35
N TRP A 585 3.37 33.74 24.78
CA TRP A 585 2.25 34.68 24.91
C TRP A 585 1.68 35.15 23.57
N PRO A 586 2.48 35.59 22.59
CA PRO A 586 1.98 35.88 21.24
C PRO A 586 1.27 34.70 20.61
N LEU A 587 1.80 33.48 20.74
CA LEU A 587 1.15 32.29 20.18
C LEU A 587 -0.21 32.02 20.84
N LEU A 588 -0.35 32.21 22.16
CA LEU A 588 -1.64 32.08 22.84
C LEU A 588 -2.64 33.15 22.40
N ILE A 589 -2.19 34.39 22.19
CA ILE A 589 -3.02 35.48 21.66
C ILE A 589 -3.50 35.14 20.25
N VAL A 590 -2.61 34.64 19.38
CA VAL A 590 -2.97 34.16 18.04
C VAL A 590 -3.98 33.00 18.12
N GLY A 591 -3.77 32.05 19.04
CA GLY A 591 -4.70 30.97 19.30
C GLY A 591 -6.11 31.46 19.65
N ILE A 592 -6.23 32.30 20.67
CA ILE A 592 -7.51 32.89 21.10
C ILE A 592 -8.13 33.73 19.98
N GLY A 593 -7.32 34.59 19.35
CA GLY A 593 -7.74 35.47 18.27
C GLY A 593 -8.27 34.70 17.07
N SER A 594 -7.71 33.54 16.75
CA SER A 594 -8.20 32.70 15.65
C SER A 594 -9.62 32.20 15.86
N VAL A 595 -9.97 31.80 17.10
CA VAL A 595 -11.32 31.33 17.44
C VAL A 595 -12.29 32.51 17.54
N ALA A 596 -11.85 33.62 18.13
CA ALA A 596 -12.66 34.84 18.24
C ALA A 596 -12.99 35.42 16.86
N TYR A 597 -12.01 35.46 15.96
CA TYR A 597 -12.19 35.92 14.58
C TYR A 597 -13.13 35.01 13.81
N TRP A 598 -12.93 33.68 13.87
CA TRP A 598 -13.83 32.72 13.25
C TRP A 598 -15.27 32.94 13.74
N TYR A 599 -15.50 32.95 15.05
CA TYR A 599 -16.86 33.12 15.60
C TYR A 599 -17.49 34.47 15.23
N TRP A 600 -16.70 35.55 15.28
CA TRP A 600 -17.16 36.87 14.83
C TRP A 600 -17.57 36.85 13.34
N SER A 601 -16.77 36.22 12.48
CA SER A 601 -17.08 36.13 11.04
C SER A 601 -18.29 35.23 10.74
N GLU A 602 -18.53 34.19 11.53
CA GLU A 602 -19.74 33.35 11.45
C GLU A 602 -21.00 34.15 11.82
N LEU A 603 -20.93 34.99 12.86
CA LEU A 603 -22.04 35.86 13.24
C LEU A 603 -22.42 36.88 12.15
N HIS A 604 -21.49 37.19 11.25
CA HIS A 604 -21.70 38.09 10.10
C HIS A 604 -21.95 37.32 8.79
N LEU A 605 -22.25 36.01 8.85
CA LEU A 605 -22.58 35.16 7.70
C LEU A 605 -21.46 35.05 6.65
N HIS A 606 -20.22 35.36 7.02
CA HIS A 606 -19.06 35.21 6.14
C HIS A 606 -18.31 33.90 6.44
N GLY A 607 -18.06 33.62 7.73
CA GLY A 607 -17.35 32.43 8.21
C GLY A 607 -15.92 32.29 7.69
N ASP A 608 -14.91 32.41 8.56
CA ASP A 608 -13.52 32.23 8.17
C ASP A 608 -12.69 31.46 9.20
N LEU A 609 -12.42 30.20 8.87
CA LEU A 609 -11.64 29.26 9.66
C LEU A 609 -10.14 29.30 9.39
N ARG A 610 -9.65 30.01 8.36
CA ARG A 610 -8.26 29.90 7.90
C ARG A 610 -7.24 30.09 9.02
N PHE A 611 -7.41 31.13 9.85
CA PHE A 611 -6.56 31.36 11.02
C PHE A 611 -6.59 30.21 12.03
N TYR A 612 -7.76 29.62 12.28
CA TYR A 612 -7.89 28.50 13.20
C TYR A 612 -7.29 27.22 12.63
N VAL A 613 -7.43 27.00 11.32
CA VAL A 613 -6.79 25.90 10.59
C VAL A 613 -5.28 25.99 10.75
N ASP A 614 -4.67 27.17 10.60
CA ASP A 614 -3.24 27.34 10.88
C ASP A 614 -2.90 26.99 12.33
N VAL A 615 -3.64 27.53 13.31
CA VAL A 615 -3.43 27.22 14.74
C VAL A 615 -3.51 25.72 15.03
N GLN A 616 -4.39 24.99 14.36
CA GLN A 616 -4.61 23.57 14.58
C GLN A 616 -3.61 22.68 13.82
N PHE A 617 -3.31 22.98 12.55
CA PHE A 617 -2.60 22.06 11.66
C PHE A 617 -1.14 22.46 11.40
N TYR A 618 -0.80 23.75 11.39
CA TYR A 618 0.59 24.15 11.16
C TYR A 618 1.55 23.57 12.23
N PRO A 619 1.25 23.57 13.54
CA PRO A 619 2.12 22.92 14.53
C PRO A 619 2.34 21.43 14.28
N LEU A 620 1.37 20.71 13.70
CA LEU A 620 1.51 19.28 13.38
C LEU A 620 2.53 19.04 12.27
N MET A 621 2.74 20.02 11.39
CA MET A 621 3.74 19.97 10.32
C MET A 621 5.08 20.54 10.78
N ALA A 622 5.06 21.64 11.53
CA ALA A 622 6.25 22.35 11.97
C ALA A 622 7.03 21.58 13.05
N ILE A 623 6.35 20.97 14.03
CA ILE A 623 7.02 20.25 15.12
C ILE A 623 7.87 19.07 14.60
N PRO A 624 7.37 18.16 13.75
CA PRO A 624 8.19 17.07 13.20
C PRO A 624 9.42 17.58 12.46
N LEU A 625 9.28 18.68 11.72
CA LEU A 625 10.36 19.33 10.99
C LEU A 625 11.41 19.91 11.94
N ILE A 626 11.00 20.66 12.97
CA ILE A 626 11.88 21.20 14.00
C ILE A 626 12.63 20.07 14.72
N VAL A 627 11.94 18.98 15.08
CA VAL A 627 12.53 17.82 15.77
C VAL A 627 13.48 17.05 14.85
N ALA A 628 13.22 17.02 13.55
CA ALA A 628 14.09 16.41 12.54
C ALA A 628 15.35 17.24 12.27
N LEU A 629 15.23 18.57 12.23
CA LEU A 629 16.32 19.48 11.90
C LEU A 629 17.20 19.82 13.10
N PHE A 630 16.61 20.01 14.28
CA PHE A 630 17.31 20.54 15.44
C PHE A 630 17.44 19.52 16.58
N PRO A 631 18.62 19.41 17.20
CA PRO A 631 18.88 18.49 18.31
C PRO A 631 18.05 18.86 19.54
N SER A 632 17.73 17.88 20.38
CA SER A 632 17.08 18.14 21.68
C SER A 632 18.12 18.57 22.71
N ARG A 633 17.70 19.39 23.67
CA ARG A 633 18.41 19.62 24.94
C ARG A 633 18.21 18.47 25.95
N TYR A 634 17.28 17.56 25.67
CA TYR A 634 16.87 16.50 26.58
C TYR A 634 16.93 15.12 25.91
N THR A 635 17.14 14.09 26.72
CA THR A 635 16.86 12.71 26.32
C THR A 635 15.36 12.52 26.07
N LYS A 636 14.96 11.51 25.29
CA LYS A 636 13.56 11.19 25.01
C LYS A 636 12.77 12.22 24.21
N GLY A 637 13.43 13.25 23.69
CA GLY A 637 12.81 14.24 22.82
C GLY A 637 12.24 13.66 21.51
N GLU A 638 12.57 12.43 21.14
CA GLU A 638 11.96 11.69 20.03
C GLU A 638 10.51 11.22 20.31
N GLN A 639 10.09 11.13 21.58
CA GLN A 639 8.72 10.69 21.92
C GLN A 639 7.65 11.66 21.42
N ILE A 640 8.03 12.90 21.08
CA ILE A 640 7.12 13.87 20.48
C ILE A 640 6.52 13.39 19.14
N TYR A 641 7.23 12.54 18.38
CA TYR A 641 6.66 11.90 17.19
C TYR A 641 5.46 11.00 17.54
N THR A 642 5.50 10.35 18.70
CA THR A 642 4.38 9.52 19.17
C THR A 642 3.17 10.39 19.52
N ILE A 643 3.39 11.53 20.17
CA ILE A 643 2.33 12.48 20.51
C ILE A 643 1.63 12.99 19.24
N ILE A 644 2.41 13.42 18.24
CA ILE A 644 1.89 13.93 16.96
C ILE A 644 1.18 12.83 16.18
N LEU A 645 1.75 11.61 16.13
CA LEU A 645 1.13 10.48 15.47
C LEU A 645 -0.22 10.12 16.11
N MET A 646 -0.31 10.10 17.45
CA MET A 646 -1.57 9.86 18.15
C MET A 646 -2.60 10.93 17.79
N TYR A 647 -2.21 12.22 17.80
CA TYR A 647 -3.14 13.28 17.40
C TYR A 647 -3.58 13.18 15.93
N ALA A 648 -2.66 12.86 15.02
CA ALA A 648 -3.00 12.63 13.61
C ALA A 648 -3.96 11.44 13.44
N LEU A 649 -3.77 10.35 14.19
CA LEU A 649 -4.71 9.23 14.23
C LEU A 649 -6.07 9.64 14.78
N ALA A 650 -6.13 10.50 15.81
CA ALA A 650 -7.39 11.04 16.31
C ALA A 650 -8.14 11.82 15.21
N LYS A 651 -7.44 12.65 14.42
CA LYS A 651 -8.04 13.35 13.27
C LYS A 651 -8.52 12.39 12.17
N ALA A 652 -7.81 11.30 11.91
CA ALA A 652 -8.28 10.27 10.99
C ALA A 652 -9.59 9.63 11.49
N PHE A 653 -9.71 9.34 12.78
CA PHE A 653 -10.94 8.81 13.37
C PHE A 653 -12.10 9.82 13.36
N GLU A 654 -11.81 11.13 13.47
CA GLU A 654 -12.80 12.19 13.29
C GLU A 654 -13.37 12.21 11.87
N LEU A 655 -12.51 12.13 10.85
CA LEU A 655 -12.92 12.10 9.44
C LEU A 655 -13.70 10.83 9.10
N LEU A 656 -13.39 9.72 9.76
CA LEU A 656 -14.00 8.41 9.54
C LEU A 656 -15.10 8.10 10.57
N ASP A 657 -15.73 9.10 11.17
CA ASP A 657 -16.70 8.90 12.26
C ASP A 657 -17.79 7.87 11.93
N LYS A 658 -18.54 8.13 10.84
CA LYS A 658 -19.62 7.25 10.35
C LYS A 658 -19.10 5.89 9.83
N PRO A 659 -18.07 5.84 8.96
CA PRO A 659 -17.49 4.56 8.51
C PRO A 659 -17.03 3.65 9.66
N VAL A 660 -16.39 4.22 10.69
CA VAL A 660 -15.91 3.47 11.86
C VAL A 660 -17.09 2.98 12.69
N TYR A 661 -18.11 3.81 12.90
CA TYR A 661 -19.31 3.42 13.61
C TYR A 661 -20.02 2.24 12.95
N GLN A 662 -20.14 2.26 11.61
CA GLN A 662 -20.72 1.17 10.83
C GLN A 662 -19.86 -0.10 10.90
N LEU A 663 -18.54 0.03 10.73
CA LEU A 663 -17.59 -1.09 10.80
C LEU A 663 -17.64 -1.82 12.15
N LEU A 664 -17.83 -1.07 13.24
CA LEU A 664 -17.90 -1.61 14.60
C LEU A 664 -19.33 -2.00 15.01
N GLY A 665 -20.25 -2.13 14.06
CA GLY A 665 -21.62 -2.60 14.31
C GLY A 665 -22.45 -1.65 15.18
N GLY A 666 -22.18 -0.35 15.13
CA GLY A 666 -22.89 0.67 15.90
C GLY A 666 -22.54 0.70 17.40
N VAL A 667 -21.42 0.08 17.81
CA VAL A 667 -21.02 0.05 19.23
C VAL A 667 -20.30 1.33 19.64
N VAL A 668 -19.28 1.76 18.87
CA VAL A 668 -18.46 2.94 19.17
C VAL A 668 -18.18 3.72 17.88
N SER A 669 -18.34 5.05 17.93
CA SER A 669 -18.10 5.91 16.76
C SER A 669 -16.64 6.28 16.59
N GLY A 670 -16.23 6.67 15.38
CA GLY A 670 -14.87 7.18 15.17
C GLY A 670 -14.60 8.43 16.02
N HIS A 671 -15.60 9.29 16.20
CA HIS A 671 -15.48 10.48 17.03
C HIS A 671 -15.29 10.15 18.52
N THR A 672 -15.92 9.10 19.04
CA THR A 672 -15.63 8.61 20.41
C THR A 672 -14.17 8.15 20.52
N ILE A 673 -13.68 7.39 19.54
CA ILE A 673 -12.29 6.91 19.51
C ILE A 673 -11.31 8.08 19.39
N LYS A 674 -11.68 9.14 18.66
CA LYS A 674 -10.87 10.36 18.52
C LYS A 674 -10.50 10.95 19.88
N HIS A 675 -11.48 11.07 20.80
CA HIS A 675 -11.25 11.65 22.13
C HIS A 675 -10.28 10.79 22.92
N LEU A 676 -10.47 9.47 22.89
CA LEU A 676 -9.60 8.53 23.61
C LEU A 676 -8.15 8.56 23.09
N VAL A 677 -7.96 8.58 21.77
CA VAL A 677 -6.64 8.60 21.14
C VAL A 677 -5.95 9.96 21.39
N ALA A 678 -6.68 11.06 21.26
CA ALA A 678 -6.15 12.40 21.55
C ALA A 678 -5.79 12.56 23.03
N ALA A 679 -6.61 12.05 23.96
CA ALA A 679 -6.29 12.03 25.38
C ALA A 679 -5.04 11.18 25.67
N LEU A 680 -4.88 10.03 25.01
CA LEU A 680 -3.67 9.21 25.14
C LEU A 680 -2.40 9.94 24.67
N ALA A 681 -2.48 10.83 23.69
CA ALA A 681 -1.36 11.69 23.28
C ALA A 681 -0.84 12.55 24.46
N THR A 682 -1.74 13.01 25.33
CA THR A 682 -1.40 13.82 26.50
C THR A 682 -0.70 13.00 27.59
N TYR A 683 -1.09 11.72 27.76
CA TYR A 683 -0.35 10.77 28.60
C TYR A 683 1.09 10.58 28.09
N TRP A 684 1.29 10.45 26.78
CA TRP A 684 2.62 10.37 26.19
C TRP A 684 3.45 11.64 26.40
N ALA A 685 2.83 12.82 26.37
CA ALA A 685 3.49 14.08 26.73
C ALA A 685 3.98 14.06 28.18
N MET A 686 3.13 13.66 29.13
CA MET A 686 3.51 13.52 30.55
C MET A 686 4.62 12.47 30.73
N ARG A 687 4.50 11.31 30.10
CA ARG A 687 5.51 10.23 30.15
C ARG A 687 6.85 10.68 29.59
N MET A 688 6.86 11.46 28.52
CA MET A 688 8.08 12.06 27.97
C MET A 688 8.75 12.95 29.02
N LEU A 689 7.99 13.82 29.70
CA LEU A 689 8.53 14.68 30.76
C LEU A 689 9.02 13.90 31.99
N LEU A 690 8.34 12.81 32.34
CA LEU A 690 8.74 11.94 33.45
C LEU A 690 10.07 11.21 33.20
N LEU A 691 10.32 10.81 31.95
CA LEU A 691 11.46 9.97 31.59
C LEU A 691 12.66 10.76 31.07
N ARG A 692 12.46 12.02 30.67
CA ARG A 692 13.54 12.83 30.10
C ARG A 692 14.52 13.31 31.17
N ARG A 693 15.73 13.57 30.72
CA ARG A 693 16.86 14.10 31.48
C ARG A 693 17.66 15.06 30.59
N PRO A 694 18.22 16.16 31.12
CA PRO A 694 19.14 17.02 30.40
C PRO A 694 20.26 16.19 29.76
N LEU A 695 20.53 16.43 28.48
CA LEU A 695 21.76 15.97 27.88
C LEU A 695 22.87 16.85 28.46
N ALA A 696 23.83 16.25 29.18
CA ALA A 696 24.96 16.99 29.72
C ALA A 696 25.55 17.84 28.59
N LEU A 697 25.58 19.17 28.78
CA LEU A 697 26.24 20.08 27.85
C LEU A 697 27.65 19.50 27.65
N LYS A 698 27.90 18.97 26.44
CA LYS A 698 29.24 18.57 26.03
C LYS A 698 30.06 19.83 26.24
N LYS A 699 30.89 19.87 27.30
CA LYS A 699 31.76 21.01 27.59
C LYS A 699 32.40 21.38 26.25
N SER A 700 32.18 22.60 25.79
CA SER A 700 32.94 23.16 24.68
C SER A 700 34.40 22.79 24.93
N PRO A 701 35.15 22.26 23.94
CA PRO A 701 36.57 22.04 24.14
C PRO A 701 37.15 23.38 24.55
N VAL A 702 37.66 23.42 25.78
CA VAL A 702 38.41 24.53 26.33
C VAL A 702 39.43 24.89 25.27
N SER A 703 39.42 26.16 24.83
CA SER A 703 40.54 26.76 24.12
C SER A 703 41.76 26.64 25.05
N VAL A 704 42.54 25.59 24.82
CA VAL A 704 43.92 25.53 25.28
C VAL A 704 44.73 26.05 24.10
N THR A 705 45.58 27.01 24.45
CA THR A 705 46.44 27.90 23.63
C THR A 705 45.73 29.07 22.97
#